data_AF-A0A350RDL4-F1
#
_entry.id   AF-A0A350RDL4-F1
#
_cell.length_a   1.000
_cell.length_b   1.000
_cell.length_c   1.000
_cell.angle_alpha   90.00
_cell.angle_beta   90.00
_cell.angle_gamma   90.00
#
_symmetry.space_group_name_H-M   'P 1'
#
loop_
_entity.id
_entity.type
_entity.pdbx_description
1 polymer ?
#
loop_
_entity_poly.entity_id
_entity_poly.type
_entity_poly.pdbx_seq_one_letter_code
_entity_poly.pdbx_strand_id
1 'polypeptide(L)'
;MEKMKKVFILITVLFMSFGLIACQDEPTPTPEPTDAAPTISGLTPAVIKVGESFDPAAGVTANDAEDGDLTDAIAISGTVNVNAQGTYTLTYVVIDSANNITTETRQVSVVIGEAPELWGIDDVTVTYGEAFNPLFAVSATDDEDGVITAHIVVTGTVNVDAVGTYVLTYSITDSQGNVITRTRNVTVEYGAKTVVTFASWNLGTVEQNNLYRRRIEAFNAQSETIEIQIVEYTGNYDEFLAAQAAAGTFPDVFMSGNIPNHIIMGYSGDITSVASVDPEWQNVPVALRDAITYNGKIFAVPAALNYLGYYANLDLIEETGTLTDFTTMGYTYAQWIAAIENATDTTRLDGTSTAGLNHPADLFNWLPSILDAESATPLGIGHAGLAGNEFLYNSQPVKDALAAAGSIMTNGWASESFDNTDPDGAGELVSDRVARFGTNHWVAFNNGQLAFQWDGTWSAKSRADAATAAGFDVQFIGVPGNKVVGVSDYYGISKTTEDLEAAYEVAKWMTFGTDGINEMFNIIETAVPDTANGEVALGISGLPISTNQAIIDKWFTNYPVMGVQEIFEAAAAGTVTVLVEGNKFVPGFTVARFTYNTGIDATISRPNNAPGSTLSIGDLLWDAQFGKIVYADHMTQQLQNLINYEFIKAQVALEAAIEG
;
A
#
# COMPACT_ATOMS: atom_id res chain seq x y z
N MET A 1 -15.59 -22.79 -92.49
CA MET A 1 -16.20 -23.53 -93.61
C MET A 1 -17.19 -22.61 -94.30
N GLU A 2 -17.09 -22.52 -95.64
CA GLU A 2 -18.12 -22.07 -96.61
C GLU A 2 -18.79 -20.71 -96.35
N LYS A 3 -18.52 -19.60 -97.06
CA LYS A 3 -18.25 -19.32 -98.49
C LYS A 3 -19.35 -19.72 -99.49
N MET A 4 -19.92 -18.66 -100.10
CA MET A 4 -20.41 -18.51 -101.49
C MET A 4 -21.86 -19.01 -101.78
N LYS A 5 -22.70 -18.33 -102.58
CA LYS A 5 -22.56 -17.78 -103.96
C LYS A 5 -23.61 -16.64 -104.14
N LYS A 6 -23.28 -15.44 -104.69
CA LYS A 6 -23.14 -15.02 -106.12
C LYS A 6 -24.45 -15.08 -106.93
N VAL A 7 -24.84 -14.22 -107.89
CA VAL A 7 -24.36 -13.04 -108.67
C VAL A 7 -25.50 -12.73 -109.68
N PHE A 8 -25.62 -11.51 -110.26
CA PHE A 8 -25.88 -11.27 -111.71
C PHE A 8 -25.70 -9.75 -112.04
N ILE A 9 -24.66 -9.34 -112.82
CA ILE A 9 -24.67 -8.88 -114.25
C ILE A 9 -25.16 -7.42 -114.42
N LEU A 10 -24.65 -6.49 -115.26
CA LEU A 10 -23.46 -6.24 -116.11
C LEU A 10 -23.74 -4.88 -116.84
N ILE A 11 -22.70 -4.24 -117.41
CA ILE A 11 -22.71 -3.27 -118.55
C ILE A 11 -22.66 -1.74 -118.26
N THR A 12 -21.44 -1.24 -118.12
CA THR A 12 -20.68 -0.26 -118.94
C THR A 12 -21.36 0.73 -119.94
N VAL A 13 -20.86 2.00 -119.94
CA VAL A 13 -20.43 2.88 -121.09
C VAL A 13 -21.05 4.31 -121.23
N LEU A 14 -20.12 5.30 -121.24
CA LEU A 14 -20.00 6.64 -121.89
C LEU A 14 -21.04 7.78 -121.74
N PHE A 15 -20.59 8.85 -121.06
CA PHE A 15 -20.07 10.14 -121.59
C PHE A 15 -20.86 11.06 -122.56
N MET A 16 -20.96 12.33 -122.11
CA MET A 16 -20.95 13.63 -122.86
C MET A 16 -22.13 13.95 -123.81
N SER A 17 -22.63 15.17 -123.95
CA SER A 17 -22.54 16.48 -123.26
C SER A 17 -23.42 17.49 -124.04
N PHE A 18 -23.66 18.65 -123.42
CA PHE A 18 -24.20 19.93 -123.95
C PHE A 18 -25.72 20.06 -124.19
N GLY A 19 -26.40 20.83 -123.34
CA GLY A 19 -26.29 22.30 -123.30
C GLY A 19 -27.41 23.09 -124.02
N LEU A 20 -28.38 23.56 -123.20
CA LEU A 20 -29.22 24.78 -123.29
C LEU A 20 -30.24 24.97 -124.44
N ILE A 21 -31.50 25.26 -124.06
CA ILE A 21 -32.22 26.53 -124.30
C ILE A 21 -33.42 26.62 -123.33
N ALA A 22 -33.77 27.85 -122.98
CA ALA A 22 -34.58 28.27 -121.83
C ALA A 22 -36.11 28.38 -122.04
N CYS A 23 -36.79 28.46 -120.88
CA CYS A 23 -38.04 29.18 -120.55
C CYS A 23 -39.41 28.58 -120.92
N GLN A 24 -40.18 28.12 -119.93
CA GLN A 24 -41.27 28.86 -119.26
C GLN A 24 -42.05 27.96 -118.28
N ASP A 25 -42.50 28.57 -117.16
CA ASP A 25 -43.17 27.97 -116.01
C ASP A 25 -44.59 27.41 -116.30
N GLU A 26 -44.91 26.28 -115.66
CA GLU A 26 -46.26 25.79 -115.35
C GLU A 26 -46.27 25.21 -113.92
N PRO A 27 -47.32 25.41 -113.11
CA PRO A 27 -47.31 25.22 -111.66
C PRO A 27 -47.44 23.75 -111.22
N THR A 28 -46.66 23.39 -110.20
CA THR A 28 -46.66 22.12 -109.46
C THR A 28 -47.92 21.90 -108.61
N PRO A 29 -48.38 20.64 -108.45
CA PRO A 29 -49.48 20.29 -107.54
C PRO A 29 -49.07 20.54 -106.07
N THR A 30 -49.99 21.07 -105.29
CA THR A 30 -49.83 21.30 -103.84
C THR A 30 -49.73 19.94 -103.11
N PRO A 31 -48.67 19.66 -102.35
CA PRO A 31 -48.60 18.45 -101.52
C PRO A 31 -49.59 18.56 -100.35
N GLU A 32 -50.29 17.46 -100.02
CA GLU A 32 -51.04 17.36 -98.77
C GLU A 32 -50.10 17.54 -97.57
N PRO A 33 -50.56 18.12 -96.44
CA PRO A 33 -49.76 18.21 -95.24
C PRO A 33 -49.45 16.79 -94.75
N THR A 34 -48.18 16.42 -94.78
CA THR A 34 -47.69 15.22 -94.09
C THR A 34 -47.72 15.48 -92.59
N ASP A 35 -48.53 14.71 -91.88
CA ASP A 35 -48.58 14.69 -90.41
C ASP A 35 -47.20 14.41 -89.82
N ALA A 36 -46.83 15.15 -88.78
CA ALA A 36 -45.51 15.05 -88.16
C ALA A 36 -45.50 13.98 -87.06
N ALA A 37 -44.32 13.47 -86.71
CA ALA A 37 -44.25 12.54 -85.58
C ALA A 37 -44.40 13.27 -84.24
N PRO A 38 -45.06 12.65 -83.23
CA PRO A 38 -45.25 13.23 -81.91
C PRO A 38 -43.91 13.48 -81.20
N THR A 39 -43.82 14.48 -80.33
CA THR A 39 -42.59 14.78 -79.56
C THR A 39 -42.75 14.38 -78.10
N ILE A 40 -41.80 13.60 -77.57
CA ILE A 40 -41.72 13.27 -76.14
C ILE A 40 -40.80 14.25 -75.42
N SER A 41 -41.24 14.81 -74.29
CA SER A 41 -40.49 15.73 -73.44
C SER A 41 -40.38 15.19 -72.01
N GLY A 42 -39.41 15.71 -71.24
CA GLY A 42 -39.20 15.32 -69.82
C GLY A 42 -38.29 14.11 -69.59
N LEU A 43 -37.60 13.61 -70.64
CA LEU A 43 -36.73 12.43 -70.56
C LEU A 43 -35.28 12.74 -70.15
N THR A 44 -35.08 13.62 -69.15
CA THR A 44 -33.74 13.86 -68.62
C THR A 44 -33.24 12.63 -67.84
N PRO A 45 -31.94 12.28 -67.92
CA PRO A 45 -31.36 11.21 -67.11
C PRO A 45 -31.62 11.44 -65.62
N ALA A 46 -31.99 10.37 -64.91
CA ALA A 46 -32.25 10.40 -63.47
C ALA A 46 -31.13 9.70 -62.69
N VAL A 47 -30.83 10.18 -61.50
CA VAL A 47 -29.97 9.53 -60.52
C VAL A 47 -30.77 9.38 -59.24
N ILE A 48 -30.84 8.16 -58.72
CA ILE A 48 -31.54 7.82 -57.47
C ILE A 48 -30.62 6.98 -56.57
N LYS A 49 -30.82 7.02 -55.25
CA LYS A 49 -30.08 6.15 -54.32
C LYS A 49 -30.72 4.76 -54.24
N VAL A 50 -29.95 3.75 -53.81
CA VAL A 50 -30.48 2.39 -53.58
C VAL A 50 -31.64 2.45 -52.57
N GLY A 51 -32.78 1.87 -52.94
CA GLY A 51 -34.01 1.83 -52.14
C GLY A 51 -34.94 3.04 -52.35
N GLU A 52 -34.50 4.08 -53.05
CA GLU A 52 -35.34 5.25 -53.35
C GLU A 52 -36.41 4.90 -54.39
N SER A 53 -37.65 5.36 -54.17
CA SER A 53 -38.75 5.10 -55.11
C SER A 53 -38.58 5.91 -56.40
N PHE A 54 -38.76 5.25 -57.55
CA PHE A 54 -38.70 5.90 -58.85
C PHE A 54 -39.98 5.64 -59.65
N ASP A 55 -40.66 6.71 -60.07
CA ASP A 55 -41.81 6.66 -60.96
C ASP A 55 -41.39 6.95 -62.41
N PRO A 56 -41.45 5.96 -63.33
CA PRO A 56 -41.10 6.13 -64.73
C PRO A 56 -41.95 7.15 -65.50
N ALA A 57 -43.19 7.41 -65.09
CA ALA A 57 -44.11 8.30 -65.80
C ALA A 57 -44.05 9.75 -65.31
N ALA A 58 -43.48 9.99 -64.13
CA ALA A 58 -43.45 11.31 -63.51
C ALA A 58 -42.71 12.33 -64.39
N GLY A 59 -43.43 13.39 -64.80
CA GLY A 59 -42.89 14.54 -65.55
C GLY A 59 -42.64 14.29 -67.04
N VAL A 60 -43.02 13.13 -67.58
CA VAL A 60 -42.92 12.81 -69.01
C VAL A 60 -44.20 13.24 -69.72
N THR A 61 -44.09 13.96 -70.82
CA THR A 61 -45.23 14.39 -71.64
C THR A 61 -45.00 14.10 -73.11
N ALA A 62 -46.08 13.94 -73.87
CA ALA A 62 -46.02 13.79 -75.33
C ALA A 62 -47.01 14.75 -75.97
N ASN A 63 -46.57 15.48 -77.00
CA ASN A 63 -47.45 16.38 -77.76
C ASN A 63 -47.22 16.19 -79.25
N ASP A 64 -48.31 16.29 -79.97
CA ASP A 64 -48.38 16.29 -81.41
C ASP A 64 -49.08 17.56 -81.92
N ALA A 65 -48.68 18.08 -83.08
CA ALA A 65 -49.22 19.35 -83.56
C ALA A 65 -50.65 19.20 -84.12
N GLU A 66 -51.03 18.00 -84.57
CA GLU A 66 -52.30 17.66 -85.18
C GLU A 66 -53.23 16.93 -84.20
N ASP A 67 -52.70 16.06 -83.33
CA ASP A 67 -53.44 15.26 -82.35
C ASP A 67 -53.46 15.82 -80.91
N GLY A 68 -52.63 16.82 -80.62
CA GLY A 68 -52.60 17.48 -79.31
C GLY A 68 -51.84 16.69 -78.24
N ASP A 69 -52.34 16.67 -77.00
CA ASP A 69 -51.66 16.02 -75.87
C ASP A 69 -51.85 14.50 -75.92
N LEU A 70 -50.74 13.79 -76.08
CA LEU A 70 -50.67 12.32 -76.15
C LEU A 70 -49.99 11.72 -74.91
N THR A 71 -49.86 12.47 -73.81
CA THR A 71 -49.14 12.04 -72.61
C THR A 71 -49.66 10.71 -72.03
N ASP A 72 -50.97 10.52 -72.00
CA ASP A 72 -51.60 9.27 -71.51
C ASP A 72 -51.41 8.08 -72.48
N ALA A 73 -51.00 8.34 -73.73
CA ALA A 73 -50.76 7.32 -74.75
C ALA A 73 -49.30 6.81 -74.76
N ILE A 74 -48.44 7.32 -73.88
CA ILE A 74 -47.04 6.88 -73.79
C ILE A 74 -46.97 5.46 -73.24
N ALA A 75 -46.40 4.55 -74.02
CA ALA A 75 -46.03 3.21 -73.59
C ALA A 75 -44.59 3.20 -73.08
N ILE A 76 -44.39 2.78 -71.83
CA ILE A 76 -43.07 2.68 -71.19
C ILE A 76 -42.66 1.21 -71.11
N SER A 77 -41.45 0.88 -71.55
CA SER A 77 -40.86 -0.46 -71.45
C SER A 77 -39.47 -0.43 -70.82
N GLY A 78 -39.12 -1.52 -70.14
CA GLY A 78 -37.94 -1.62 -69.27
C GLY A 78 -38.31 -1.58 -67.78
N THR A 79 -37.36 -1.91 -66.92
CA THR A 79 -37.54 -1.93 -65.47
C THR A 79 -36.31 -1.36 -64.77
N VAL A 80 -36.51 -0.51 -63.76
CA VAL A 80 -35.45 -0.05 -62.87
C VAL A 80 -35.48 -0.89 -61.61
N ASN A 81 -34.41 -1.62 -61.30
CA ASN A 81 -34.29 -2.28 -60.01
C ASN A 81 -33.69 -1.30 -59.00
N VAL A 82 -34.54 -0.62 -58.24
CA VAL A 82 -34.13 0.39 -57.26
C VAL A 82 -33.29 -0.19 -56.12
N ASN A 83 -33.30 -1.51 -55.93
CA ASN A 83 -32.53 -2.18 -54.86
C ASN A 83 -31.14 -2.64 -55.33
N ALA A 84 -30.73 -2.34 -56.57
CA ALA A 84 -29.44 -2.75 -57.10
C ALA A 84 -28.75 -1.60 -57.85
N GLN A 85 -27.53 -1.27 -57.44
CA GLN A 85 -26.69 -0.29 -58.13
C GLN A 85 -26.54 -0.65 -59.61
N GLY A 86 -26.71 0.33 -60.49
CA GLY A 86 -26.56 0.15 -61.91
C GLY A 86 -27.26 1.22 -62.73
N THR A 87 -27.00 1.22 -64.03
CA THR A 87 -27.68 2.11 -64.98
C THR A 87 -28.72 1.31 -65.76
N TYR A 88 -29.97 1.73 -65.66
CA TYR A 88 -31.13 1.12 -66.27
C TYR A 88 -31.62 2.02 -67.41
N THR A 89 -31.97 1.42 -68.55
CA THR A 89 -32.54 2.14 -69.68
C THR A 89 -34.03 1.85 -69.77
N LEU A 90 -34.84 2.91 -69.82
CA LEU A 90 -36.27 2.85 -70.11
C LEU A 90 -36.51 3.37 -71.52
N THR A 91 -37.43 2.73 -72.25
CA THR A 91 -37.83 3.11 -73.61
C THR A 91 -39.27 3.59 -73.60
N TYR A 92 -39.49 4.79 -74.13
CA TYR A 92 -40.78 5.47 -74.20
C TYR A 92 -41.22 5.53 -75.65
N VAL A 93 -42.43 5.05 -75.92
CA VAL A 93 -42.99 4.98 -77.26
C VAL A 93 -44.35 5.65 -77.25
N VAL A 94 -44.59 6.56 -78.19
CA VAL A 94 -45.91 7.16 -78.43
C VAL A 94 -46.22 7.08 -79.92
N ILE A 95 -47.48 6.79 -80.24
CA ILE A 95 -47.98 6.64 -81.61
C ILE A 95 -49.16 7.60 -81.76
N ASP A 96 -49.15 8.41 -82.81
CA ASP A 96 -50.24 9.33 -83.15
C ASP A 96 -51.37 8.62 -83.95
N SER A 97 -52.41 9.36 -84.34
CA SER A 97 -53.55 8.80 -85.09
C SER A 97 -53.21 8.47 -86.56
N ALA A 98 -52.15 9.06 -87.12
CA ALA A 98 -51.62 8.75 -88.45
C ALA A 98 -50.62 7.58 -88.47
N ASN A 99 -50.30 7.01 -87.30
CA ASN A 99 -49.32 5.95 -87.06
C ASN A 99 -47.85 6.37 -87.18
N ASN A 100 -47.51 7.65 -87.01
CA ASN A 100 -46.11 8.02 -86.79
C ASN A 100 -45.71 7.62 -85.36
N ILE A 101 -44.48 7.13 -85.22
CA ILE A 101 -43.97 6.56 -83.96
C ILE A 101 -42.74 7.35 -83.54
N THR A 102 -42.76 7.84 -82.30
CA THR A 102 -41.58 8.39 -81.64
C THR A 102 -41.12 7.46 -80.55
N THR A 103 -39.83 7.11 -80.57
CA THR A 103 -39.19 6.24 -79.58
C THR A 103 -37.98 6.95 -79.00
N GLU A 104 -37.98 7.15 -77.69
CA GLU A 104 -36.89 7.80 -76.96
C GLU A 104 -36.50 6.97 -75.74
N THR A 105 -35.29 7.21 -75.23
CA THR A 105 -34.77 6.48 -74.06
C THR A 105 -34.41 7.38 -72.91
N ARG A 106 -34.68 6.95 -71.68
CA ARG A 106 -34.24 7.58 -70.44
C ARG A 106 -33.27 6.66 -69.70
N GLN A 107 -32.14 7.20 -69.28
CA GLN A 107 -31.20 6.51 -68.41
C GLN A 107 -31.50 6.83 -66.95
N VAL A 108 -31.55 5.81 -66.11
CA VAL A 108 -31.74 5.91 -64.65
C VAL A 108 -30.57 5.22 -63.97
N SER A 109 -29.73 5.98 -63.27
CA SER A 109 -28.61 5.45 -62.51
C SER A 109 -28.98 5.30 -61.04
N VAL A 110 -28.99 4.07 -60.55
CA VAL A 110 -29.09 3.75 -59.12
C VAL A 110 -27.68 3.75 -58.55
N VAL A 111 -27.41 4.65 -57.59
CA VAL A 111 -26.11 4.80 -56.93
C VAL A 111 -26.21 4.42 -55.45
N ILE A 112 -25.09 4.02 -54.85
CA ILE A 112 -25.00 3.83 -53.39
C ILE A 112 -24.88 5.21 -52.73
N GLY A 113 -25.45 5.35 -51.52
CA GLY A 113 -25.32 6.55 -50.68
C GLY A 113 -23.89 6.78 -50.19
N GLU A 114 -23.70 7.83 -49.40
CA GLU A 114 -22.40 8.12 -48.80
C GLU A 114 -22.14 7.19 -47.59
N ALA A 115 -20.88 7.06 -47.19
CA ALA A 115 -20.57 6.35 -45.95
C ALA A 115 -21.03 7.16 -44.71
N PRO A 116 -21.35 6.50 -43.60
CA PRO A 116 -21.80 7.18 -42.39
C PRO A 116 -20.72 8.10 -41.79
N GLU A 117 -21.15 9.12 -41.06
CA GLU A 117 -20.29 10.00 -40.29
C GLU A 117 -20.07 9.48 -38.87
N LEU A 118 -18.83 9.56 -38.37
CA LEU A 118 -18.43 9.10 -37.04
C LEU A 118 -17.70 10.21 -36.28
N TRP A 119 -18.22 10.54 -35.09
CA TRP A 119 -17.79 11.66 -34.24
C TRP A 119 -17.33 11.18 -32.85
N GLY A 120 -16.50 11.98 -32.17
CA GLY A 120 -16.01 11.67 -30.82
C GLY A 120 -14.87 10.64 -30.75
N ILE A 121 -14.07 10.52 -31.82
CA ILE A 121 -12.96 9.56 -31.94
C ILE A 121 -11.59 10.22 -31.73
N ASP A 122 -11.55 11.37 -31.07
CA ASP A 122 -10.28 12.03 -30.76
C ASP A 122 -9.47 11.19 -29.75
N ASP A 123 -8.14 11.26 -29.87
CA ASP A 123 -7.23 10.64 -28.92
C ASP A 123 -7.49 11.17 -27.51
N VAL A 124 -7.36 10.29 -26.51
CA VAL A 124 -7.57 10.67 -25.11
C VAL A 124 -6.47 10.17 -24.21
N THR A 125 -6.33 10.88 -23.10
CA THR A 125 -5.55 10.47 -21.96
C THR A 125 -6.47 9.98 -20.85
N VAL A 126 -6.09 8.89 -20.19
CA VAL A 126 -6.79 8.31 -19.04
C VAL A 126 -5.79 8.21 -17.90
N THR A 127 -6.19 8.61 -16.69
CA THR A 127 -5.35 8.45 -15.51
C THR A 127 -5.28 6.97 -15.12
N TYR A 128 -4.10 6.49 -14.76
CA TYR A 128 -3.86 5.14 -14.26
C TYR A 128 -4.92 4.71 -13.22
N GLY A 129 -5.51 3.53 -13.41
CA GLY A 129 -6.55 2.97 -12.54
C GLY A 129 -7.95 3.56 -12.73
N GLU A 130 -8.11 4.69 -13.44
CA GLU A 130 -9.43 5.26 -13.69
C GLU A 130 -10.23 4.46 -14.73
N ALA A 131 -11.53 4.29 -14.47
CA ALA A 131 -12.41 3.57 -15.37
C ALA A 131 -12.55 4.28 -16.72
N PHE A 132 -12.35 3.53 -17.81
CA PHE A 132 -12.47 4.04 -19.17
C PHE A 132 -13.63 3.39 -19.94
N ASN A 133 -14.56 4.21 -20.44
CA ASN A 133 -15.64 3.75 -21.32
C ASN A 133 -15.33 4.11 -22.79
N PRO A 134 -15.08 3.13 -23.68
CA PRO A 134 -14.72 3.38 -25.07
C PRO A 134 -15.83 4.05 -25.88
N LEU A 135 -17.11 3.92 -25.48
CA LEU A 135 -18.25 4.52 -26.19
C LEU A 135 -18.68 5.88 -25.64
N PHE A 136 -17.99 6.40 -24.62
CA PHE A 136 -18.34 7.71 -24.07
C PHE A 136 -18.18 8.82 -25.12
N ALA A 137 -19.24 9.61 -25.33
CA ALA A 137 -19.31 10.71 -26.30
C ALA A 137 -19.09 10.33 -27.78
N VAL A 138 -19.05 9.03 -28.10
CA VAL A 138 -18.97 8.55 -29.48
C VAL A 138 -20.37 8.55 -30.10
N SER A 139 -20.50 9.08 -31.33
CA SER A 139 -21.77 9.08 -32.05
C SER A 139 -21.59 8.86 -33.55
N ALA A 140 -22.61 8.29 -34.19
CA ALA A 140 -22.62 8.09 -35.63
C ALA A 140 -23.98 8.42 -36.23
N THR A 141 -23.96 9.05 -37.40
CA THR A 141 -25.14 9.44 -38.17
C THR A 141 -24.94 9.13 -39.64
N ASP A 142 -26.03 8.85 -40.32
CA ASP A 142 -26.09 8.60 -41.74
C ASP A 142 -27.30 9.32 -42.34
N ASP A 143 -27.19 9.78 -43.58
CA ASP A 143 -28.25 10.55 -44.26
C ASP A 143 -29.49 9.67 -44.54
N GLU A 144 -29.29 8.38 -44.80
CA GLU A 144 -30.33 7.42 -45.15
C GLU A 144 -30.86 6.66 -43.92
N ASP A 145 -30.00 6.34 -42.94
CA ASP A 145 -30.36 5.56 -41.74
C ASP A 145 -30.60 6.41 -40.47
N GLY A 146 -30.28 7.70 -40.51
CA GLY A 146 -30.40 8.59 -39.35
C GLY A 146 -29.36 8.31 -38.26
N VAL A 147 -29.76 8.22 -37.00
CA VAL A 147 -28.83 8.01 -35.87
C VAL A 147 -28.53 6.52 -35.72
N ILE A 148 -27.29 6.13 -36.01
CA ILE A 148 -26.84 4.73 -36.01
C ILE A 148 -25.78 4.42 -34.94
N THR A 149 -25.57 5.31 -33.97
CA THR A 149 -24.59 5.15 -32.86
C THR A 149 -24.60 3.77 -32.20
N ALA A 150 -25.76 3.11 -32.06
CA ALA A 150 -25.87 1.80 -31.45
C ALA A 150 -25.23 0.66 -32.28
N HIS A 151 -24.90 0.90 -33.55
CA HIS A 151 -24.29 -0.08 -34.46
C HIS A 151 -22.75 0.02 -34.54
N ILE A 152 -22.14 0.90 -33.73
CA ILE A 152 -20.68 1.04 -33.67
C ILE A 152 -20.07 -0.24 -33.10
N VAL A 153 -19.12 -0.81 -33.83
CA VAL A 153 -18.30 -1.94 -33.41
C VAL A 153 -16.93 -1.43 -32.99
N VAL A 154 -16.54 -1.70 -31.73
CA VAL A 154 -15.23 -1.33 -31.18
C VAL A 154 -14.37 -2.58 -31.06
N THR A 155 -13.12 -2.52 -31.55
CA THR A 155 -12.11 -3.57 -31.40
C THR A 155 -10.84 -3.01 -30.77
N GLY A 156 -10.07 -3.85 -30.08
CA GLY A 156 -8.97 -3.46 -29.20
C GLY A 156 -9.38 -3.45 -27.73
N THR A 157 -8.40 -3.37 -26.83
CA THR A 157 -8.61 -3.35 -25.37
C THR A 157 -7.67 -2.34 -24.73
N VAL A 158 -8.16 -1.61 -23.73
CA VAL A 158 -7.35 -0.71 -22.90
C VAL A 158 -7.18 -1.36 -21.54
N ASN A 159 -5.94 -1.47 -21.07
CA ASN A 159 -5.67 -1.85 -19.69
C ASN A 159 -5.35 -0.57 -18.90
N VAL A 160 -6.28 -0.16 -18.02
CA VAL A 160 -6.13 1.08 -17.23
C VAL A 160 -5.14 0.93 -16.08
N ASP A 161 -4.79 -0.32 -15.74
CA ASP A 161 -3.80 -0.65 -14.70
C ASP A 161 -2.39 -0.83 -15.29
N ALA A 162 -2.16 -0.34 -16.52
CA ALA A 162 -0.86 -0.34 -17.15
C ALA A 162 -0.67 0.91 -18.02
N VAL A 163 0.30 1.75 -17.65
CA VAL A 163 0.71 2.93 -18.41
C VAL A 163 1.16 2.52 -19.81
N GLY A 164 0.70 3.29 -20.80
CA GLY A 164 1.02 3.03 -22.21
C GLY A 164 -0.06 3.54 -23.16
N THR A 165 0.21 3.42 -24.46
CA THR A 165 -0.73 3.81 -25.50
C THR A 165 -1.42 2.58 -26.09
N TYR A 166 -2.74 2.57 -26.01
CA TYR A 166 -3.61 1.52 -26.54
C TYR A 166 -4.36 2.04 -27.77
N VAL A 167 -4.53 1.19 -28.78
CA VAL A 167 -5.27 1.57 -29.99
C VAL A 167 -6.62 0.88 -30.01
N LEU A 168 -7.68 1.69 -30.11
CA LEU A 168 -9.04 1.22 -30.37
C LEU A 168 -9.44 1.52 -31.79
N THR A 169 -10.11 0.57 -32.44
CA THR A 169 -10.64 0.71 -33.80
C THR A 169 -12.16 0.67 -33.76
N TYR A 170 -12.78 1.74 -34.26
CA TYR A 170 -14.22 1.92 -34.36
C TYR A 170 -14.63 1.72 -35.80
N SER A 171 -15.57 0.82 -36.04
CA SER A 171 -16.14 0.58 -37.36
C SER A 171 -17.65 0.63 -37.29
N ILE A 172 -18.28 1.22 -38.30
CA ILE A 172 -19.72 1.18 -38.46
C ILE A 172 -20.07 0.95 -39.92
N THR A 173 -21.14 0.18 -40.13
CA THR A 173 -21.66 -0.19 -41.44
C THR A 173 -23.11 0.27 -41.52
N ASP A 174 -23.46 1.00 -42.57
CA ASP A 174 -24.84 1.44 -42.83
C ASP A 174 -25.69 0.30 -43.44
N SER A 175 -26.97 0.56 -43.69
CA SER A 175 -27.90 -0.42 -44.29
C SER A 175 -27.60 -0.75 -45.75
N GLN A 176 -26.83 0.09 -46.45
CA GLN A 176 -26.43 -0.06 -47.85
C GLN A 176 -25.07 -0.76 -48.01
N GLY A 177 -24.37 -1.03 -46.91
CA GLY A 177 -23.08 -1.74 -46.87
C GLY A 177 -21.85 -0.83 -46.91
N ASN A 178 -21.98 0.49 -46.82
CA ASN A 178 -20.82 1.37 -46.70
C ASN A 178 -20.22 1.26 -45.30
N VAL A 179 -18.90 1.29 -45.22
CA VAL A 179 -18.16 1.12 -43.96
C VAL A 179 -17.22 2.31 -43.74
N ILE A 180 -17.29 2.92 -42.56
CA ILE A 180 -16.24 3.81 -42.06
C ILE A 180 -15.48 3.13 -40.94
N THR A 181 -14.17 3.35 -40.89
CA THR A 181 -13.30 2.89 -39.82
C THR A 181 -12.41 4.03 -39.35
N ARG A 182 -12.32 4.23 -38.04
CA ARG A 182 -11.40 5.18 -37.41
C ARG A 182 -10.70 4.55 -36.23
N THR A 183 -9.50 5.02 -35.95
CA THR A 183 -8.72 4.61 -34.78
C THR A 183 -8.64 5.74 -33.77
N ARG A 184 -8.58 5.39 -32.50
CA ARG A 184 -8.34 6.28 -31.36
C ARG A 184 -7.18 5.73 -30.55
N ASN A 185 -6.20 6.56 -30.24
CA ASN A 185 -5.20 6.25 -29.23
C ASN A 185 -5.75 6.62 -27.86
N VAL A 186 -5.60 5.70 -26.91
CA VAL A 186 -5.89 5.89 -25.50
C VAL A 186 -4.57 5.79 -24.75
N THR A 187 -4.06 6.91 -24.27
CA THR A 187 -2.83 6.97 -23.49
C THR A 187 -3.18 6.89 -22.01
N VAL A 188 -2.77 5.81 -21.35
CA VAL A 188 -2.84 5.70 -19.90
C VAL A 188 -1.55 6.27 -19.32
N GLU A 189 -1.65 7.27 -18.45
CA GLU A 189 -0.52 7.90 -17.76
C GLU A 189 -0.81 8.08 -16.27
N TYR A 190 0.24 8.23 -15.46
CA TYR A 190 0.08 8.50 -14.03
C TYR A 190 -0.55 9.88 -13.81
N GLY A 191 -1.45 9.96 -12.83
CA GLY A 191 -2.02 11.21 -12.35
C GLY A 191 -1.09 11.94 -11.39
N ALA A 192 -1.64 12.89 -10.64
CA ALA A 192 -0.94 13.43 -9.48
C ALA A 192 -0.74 12.32 -8.43
N LYS A 193 0.41 12.33 -7.74
CA LYS A 193 0.68 11.38 -6.67
C LYS A 193 -0.31 11.55 -5.53
N THR A 194 -0.80 10.46 -4.97
CA THR A 194 -1.49 10.45 -3.69
C THR A 194 -0.51 10.87 -2.60
N VAL A 195 -0.82 11.90 -1.84
CA VAL A 195 0.01 12.36 -0.73
C VAL A 195 -0.38 11.60 0.53
N VAL A 196 0.60 10.93 1.15
CA VAL A 196 0.44 10.24 2.44
C VAL A 196 1.26 10.98 3.49
N THR A 197 0.60 11.51 4.51
CA THR A 197 1.25 12.21 5.61
C THR A 197 1.82 11.22 6.63
N PHE A 198 3.10 11.38 6.98
CA PHE A 198 3.84 10.45 7.83
C PHE A 198 4.45 11.16 9.05
N ALA A 199 4.13 10.71 10.25
CA ALA A 199 4.69 11.22 11.50
C ALA A 199 5.39 10.12 12.30
N SER A 200 6.61 10.34 12.77
CA SER A 200 7.29 9.35 13.62
C SER A 200 8.35 10.01 14.49
N TRP A 201 8.50 9.52 15.73
CA TRP A 201 9.57 9.96 16.62
C TRP A 201 10.97 9.54 16.14
N ASN A 202 11.05 8.62 15.17
CA ASN A 202 12.32 8.17 14.59
C ASN A 202 12.83 9.07 13.45
N LEU A 203 12.10 10.10 13.03
CA LEU A 203 12.50 10.98 11.91
C LEU A 203 13.73 11.82 12.21
N GLY A 204 14.03 12.10 13.48
CA GLY A 204 15.04 13.08 13.85
C GLY A 204 14.76 14.47 13.26
N THR A 205 15.74 15.36 13.29
CA THR A 205 15.64 16.68 12.63
C THR A 205 16.02 16.59 11.15
N VAL A 206 15.66 17.62 10.38
CA VAL A 206 16.05 17.73 8.96
C VAL A 206 17.57 17.71 8.82
N GLU A 207 18.29 18.41 9.70
CA GLU A 207 19.75 18.51 9.69
C GLU A 207 20.42 17.16 10.00
N GLN A 208 19.80 16.33 10.85
CA GLN A 208 20.32 14.99 11.13
C GLN A 208 20.26 14.08 9.91
N ASN A 209 19.32 14.31 8.98
CA ASN A 209 19.10 13.55 7.75
C ASN A 209 19.33 12.04 7.91
N ASN A 210 18.67 11.47 8.92
CA ASN A 210 18.91 10.11 9.35
C ASN A 210 18.35 9.08 8.34
N LEU A 211 18.53 7.80 8.65
CA LEU A 211 18.10 6.70 7.79
C LEU A 211 16.59 6.76 7.43
N TYR A 212 15.72 7.17 8.36
CA TYR A 212 14.28 7.23 8.09
C TYR A 212 13.93 8.28 7.05
N ARG A 213 14.54 9.47 7.10
CA ARG A 213 14.34 10.53 6.11
C ARG A 213 14.83 10.11 4.72
N ARG A 214 15.98 9.46 4.64
CA ARG A 214 16.52 8.96 3.37
C ARG A 214 15.67 7.85 2.76
N ARG A 215 15.09 6.97 3.59
CA ARG A 215 14.15 5.94 3.13
C ARG A 215 12.88 6.56 2.54
N ILE A 216 12.40 7.65 3.14
CA ILE A 216 11.26 8.42 2.63
C ILE A 216 11.62 9.11 1.31
N GLU A 217 12.79 9.74 1.22
CA GLU A 217 13.28 10.35 -0.01
C GLU A 217 13.41 9.31 -1.14
N ALA A 218 13.99 8.14 -0.83
CA ALA A 218 14.11 7.04 -1.79
C ALA A 218 12.75 6.54 -2.27
N PHE A 219 11.77 6.39 -1.38
CA PHE A 219 10.39 6.05 -1.77
C PHE A 219 9.81 7.10 -2.72
N ASN A 220 9.89 8.38 -2.36
CA ASN A 220 9.33 9.47 -3.15
C ASN A 220 9.97 9.58 -4.55
N ALA A 221 11.25 9.23 -4.66
CA ALA A 221 11.97 9.20 -5.93
C ALA A 221 11.58 7.99 -6.81
N GLN A 222 11.22 6.86 -6.22
CA GLN A 222 10.90 5.62 -6.93
C GLN A 222 9.41 5.46 -7.25
N SER A 223 8.54 6.00 -6.41
CA SER A 223 7.09 5.86 -6.57
C SER A 223 6.57 6.85 -7.60
N GLU A 224 5.77 6.36 -8.55
CA GLU A 224 5.07 7.19 -9.55
C GLU A 224 3.66 7.58 -9.11
N THR A 225 3.13 6.94 -8.07
CA THR A 225 1.73 7.08 -7.64
C THR A 225 1.56 7.64 -6.24
N ILE A 226 2.57 7.56 -5.37
CA ILE A 226 2.49 7.98 -3.96
C ILE A 226 3.65 8.90 -3.61
N GLU A 227 3.37 9.95 -2.84
CA GLU A 227 4.36 10.83 -2.23
C GLU A 227 4.16 10.83 -0.71
N ILE A 228 5.20 10.49 0.04
CA ILE A 228 5.23 10.61 1.49
C ILE A 228 5.58 12.06 1.86
N GLN A 229 4.69 12.69 2.62
CA GLN A 229 4.92 14.00 3.21
C GLN A 229 5.21 13.85 4.70
N ILE A 230 6.40 14.28 5.15
CA ILE A 230 6.75 14.26 6.57
C ILE A 230 5.94 15.32 7.33
N VAL A 231 5.33 14.91 8.44
CA VAL A 231 4.77 15.81 9.45
C VAL A 231 5.79 15.95 10.58
N GLU A 232 6.44 17.11 10.63
CA GLU A 232 7.43 17.42 11.67
C GLU A 232 6.78 17.52 13.05
N TYR A 233 7.45 16.99 14.07
CA TYR A 233 7.01 17.08 15.46
C TYR A 233 8.14 17.64 16.34
N THR A 234 7.75 18.29 17.44
CA THR A 234 8.68 18.73 18.49
C THR A 234 8.00 18.54 19.85
N GLY A 235 8.78 18.34 20.90
CA GLY A 235 8.25 18.16 22.25
C GLY A 235 7.65 16.78 22.48
N ASN A 236 6.57 16.71 23.27
CA ASN A 236 5.91 15.45 23.61
C ASN A 236 5.09 14.93 22.42
N TYR A 237 5.31 13.68 22.04
CA TYR A 237 4.71 13.10 20.84
C TYR A 237 3.20 12.84 20.99
N ASP A 238 2.73 12.44 22.17
CA ASP A 238 1.30 12.19 22.42
C ASP A 238 0.51 13.51 22.42
N GLU A 239 1.08 14.58 22.99
CA GLU A 239 0.52 15.94 22.91
C GLU A 239 0.46 16.44 21.46
N PHE A 240 1.50 16.14 20.67
CA PHE A 240 1.54 16.43 19.24
C PHE A 240 0.40 15.72 18.49
N LEU A 241 0.23 14.41 18.67
CA LEU A 241 -0.85 13.66 18.02
C LEU A 241 -2.23 14.20 18.43
N ALA A 242 -2.43 14.51 19.71
CA ALA A 242 -3.68 15.10 20.20
C ALA A 242 -3.96 16.47 19.56
N ALA A 243 -2.93 17.30 19.34
CA ALA A 243 -3.07 18.57 18.65
C ALA A 243 -3.44 18.38 17.17
N GLN A 244 -2.82 17.43 16.46
CA GLN A 244 -3.16 17.11 15.07
C GLN A 244 -4.61 16.62 14.96
N ALA A 245 -5.06 15.78 15.89
CA ALA A 245 -6.43 15.28 15.92
C ALA A 245 -7.44 16.43 16.12
N ALA A 246 -7.17 17.32 17.08
CA ALA A 246 -8.02 18.48 17.36
C ALA A 246 -8.07 19.48 16.19
N ALA A 247 -7.00 19.56 15.39
CA ALA A 247 -6.93 20.43 14.21
C ALA A 247 -7.55 19.82 12.94
N GLY A 248 -7.89 18.53 12.94
CA GLY A 248 -8.33 17.82 11.75
C GLY A 248 -7.22 17.60 10.72
N THR A 249 -5.96 17.58 11.17
CA THR A 249 -4.76 17.38 10.35
C THR A 249 -3.99 16.14 10.78
N PHE A 250 -4.72 15.12 11.25
CA PHE A 250 -4.11 13.90 11.78
C PHE A 250 -3.32 13.15 10.69
N PRO A 251 -2.07 12.74 10.94
CA PRO A 251 -1.23 12.08 9.95
C PRO A 251 -1.83 10.72 9.51
N ASP A 252 -1.71 10.40 8.22
CA ASP A 252 -2.19 9.13 7.63
C ASP A 252 -1.48 7.92 8.22
N VAL A 253 -0.16 8.02 8.39
CA VAL A 253 0.67 7.00 9.02
C VAL A 253 1.42 7.65 10.19
N PHE A 254 1.31 7.05 11.37
CA PHE A 254 1.93 7.61 12.56
C PHE A 254 2.56 6.54 13.44
N MET A 255 3.69 6.85 14.05
CA MET A 255 4.27 5.97 15.05
C MET A 255 3.36 5.93 16.28
N SER A 256 3.11 4.75 16.82
CA SER A 256 2.12 4.55 17.88
C SER A 256 2.74 4.00 19.14
N GLY A 257 2.64 4.76 20.22
CA GLY A 257 3.15 4.40 21.53
C GLY A 257 2.22 3.49 22.33
N ASN A 258 0.95 3.36 21.92
CA ASN A 258 -0.05 2.52 22.57
C ASN A 258 -1.22 2.28 21.59
N ILE A 259 -1.22 1.15 20.90
CA ILE A 259 -2.23 0.83 19.87
C ILE A 259 -3.65 0.82 20.46
N PRO A 260 -3.93 0.13 21.59
CA PRO A 260 -5.27 0.13 22.19
C PRO A 260 -5.81 1.53 22.47
N ASN A 261 -5.00 2.40 23.09
CA ASN A 261 -5.42 3.76 23.37
C ASN A 261 -5.71 4.54 22.09
N HIS A 262 -4.88 4.38 21.06
CA HIS A 262 -5.10 5.04 19.77
C HIS A 262 -6.32 4.49 19.01
N ILE A 263 -6.72 3.23 19.22
CA ILE A 263 -8.02 2.73 18.73
C ILE A 263 -9.16 3.39 19.51
N ILE A 264 -9.09 3.42 20.84
CA ILE A 264 -10.11 4.03 21.72
C ILE A 264 -10.31 5.52 21.40
N MET A 265 -9.23 6.23 21.10
CA MET A 265 -9.27 7.66 20.73
C MET A 265 -9.75 7.90 19.29
N GLY A 266 -9.95 6.83 18.50
CA GLY A 266 -10.36 6.92 17.10
C GLY A 266 -9.24 7.32 16.15
N TYR A 267 -7.98 7.18 16.56
CA TYR A 267 -6.81 7.50 15.75
C TYR A 267 -6.45 6.34 14.81
N SER A 268 -6.34 5.12 15.31
CA SER A 268 -5.96 3.95 14.49
C SER A 268 -7.18 3.32 13.82
N GLY A 269 -7.10 3.09 12.52
CA GLY A 269 -8.12 2.44 11.69
C GLY A 269 -7.93 0.93 11.54
N ASP A 270 -8.98 0.25 11.06
CA ASP A 270 -8.95 -1.16 10.69
C ASP A 270 -8.26 -1.31 9.31
N ILE A 271 -7.14 -2.01 9.28
CA ILE A 271 -6.31 -2.22 8.08
C ILE A 271 -6.47 -3.63 7.50
N THR A 272 -7.46 -4.40 7.96
CA THR A 272 -7.60 -5.83 7.63
C THR A 272 -7.75 -6.06 6.13
N SER A 273 -8.48 -5.20 5.42
CA SER A 273 -8.73 -5.35 3.98
C SER A 273 -7.46 -5.31 3.13
N VAL A 274 -6.46 -4.53 3.56
CA VAL A 274 -5.18 -4.37 2.85
C VAL A 274 -4.13 -5.37 3.36
N ALA A 275 -4.03 -5.56 4.67
CA ALA A 275 -3.06 -6.49 5.26
C ALA A 275 -3.35 -7.97 4.93
N SER A 276 -4.62 -8.37 4.85
CA SER A 276 -4.99 -9.78 4.60
C SER A 276 -4.75 -10.26 3.17
N VAL A 277 -4.65 -9.33 2.21
CA VAL A 277 -4.40 -9.65 0.80
C VAL A 277 -2.94 -9.45 0.40
N ASP A 278 -2.13 -8.81 1.25
CA ASP A 278 -0.71 -8.58 1.02
C ASP A 278 0.08 -9.90 1.15
N PRO A 279 0.71 -10.38 0.05
CA PRO A 279 1.48 -11.61 0.06
C PRO A 279 2.81 -11.49 0.79
N GLU A 280 3.16 -10.34 1.39
CA GLU A 280 4.31 -10.21 2.28
C GLU A 280 3.90 -10.18 3.76
N TRP A 281 2.62 -9.98 4.07
CA TRP A 281 2.14 -9.93 5.45
C TRP A 281 2.39 -11.24 6.20
N GLN A 282 2.39 -12.39 5.52
CA GLN A 282 2.71 -13.66 6.18
C GLN A 282 4.18 -13.78 6.61
N ASN A 283 5.06 -12.92 6.09
CA ASN A 283 6.45 -12.85 6.50
C ASN A 283 6.63 -12.02 7.79
N VAL A 284 5.59 -11.37 8.30
CA VAL A 284 5.66 -10.71 9.61
C VAL A 284 5.52 -11.77 10.71
N PRO A 285 6.39 -11.79 11.75
CA PRO A 285 6.30 -12.75 12.84
C PRO A 285 4.90 -12.83 13.44
N VAL A 286 4.40 -14.05 13.66
CA VAL A 286 3.03 -14.30 14.15
C VAL A 286 2.75 -13.54 15.45
N ALA A 287 3.68 -13.56 16.40
CA ALA A 287 3.52 -12.84 17.67
C ALA A 287 3.31 -11.32 17.49
N LEU A 288 3.94 -10.70 16.49
CA LEU A 288 3.76 -9.29 16.19
C LEU A 288 2.43 -9.01 15.50
N ARG A 289 1.95 -9.92 14.65
CA ARG A 289 0.63 -9.82 14.02
C ARG A 289 -0.49 -10.01 15.04
N ASP A 290 -0.36 -11.00 15.91
CA ASP A 290 -1.35 -11.30 16.94
C ASP A 290 -1.46 -10.16 17.96
N ALA A 291 -0.34 -9.51 18.31
CA ALA A 291 -0.32 -8.39 19.25
C ALA A 291 -1.18 -7.19 18.81
N ILE A 292 -1.39 -6.99 17.51
CA ILE A 292 -2.18 -5.87 16.98
C ILE A 292 -3.51 -6.30 16.35
N THR A 293 -3.88 -7.57 16.56
CA THR A 293 -5.13 -8.14 16.08
C THR A 293 -6.14 -8.25 17.22
N TYR A 294 -7.27 -7.55 17.10
CA TYR A 294 -8.34 -7.58 18.09
C TYR A 294 -9.65 -7.98 17.41
N ASN A 295 -10.32 -9.01 17.92
CA ASN A 295 -11.57 -9.53 17.34
C ASN A 295 -11.46 -9.85 15.82
N GLY A 296 -10.30 -10.35 15.39
CA GLY A 296 -10.02 -10.70 14.00
C GLY A 296 -9.72 -9.51 13.08
N LYS A 297 -9.66 -8.28 13.61
CA LYS A 297 -9.30 -7.06 12.88
C LYS A 297 -7.88 -6.62 13.22
N ILE A 298 -7.15 -6.17 12.22
CA ILE A 298 -5.76 -5.72 12.29
C ILE A 298 -5.76 -4.19 12.37
N PHE A 299 -5.07 -3.60 13.34
CA PHE A 299 -5.13 -2.14 13.59
C PHE A 299 -3.82 -1.39 13.44
N ALA A 300 -2.72 -2.09 13.15
CA ALA A 300 -1.40 -1.48 13.05
C ALA A 300 -0.43 -2.35 12.25
N VAL A 301 0.68 -1.74 11.85
CA VAL A 301 1.81 -2.40 11.18
C VAL A 301 3.02 -2.42 12.12
N PRO A 302 3.63 -3.59 12.40
CA PRO A 302 4.85 -3.64 13.22
C PRO A 302 6.00 -2.82 12.60
N ALA A 303 6.59 -1.93 13.40
CA ALA A 303 7.55 -0.93 12.95
C ALA A 303 8.96 -1.10 13.51
N ALA A 304 9.10 -1.77 14.66
CA ALA A 304 10.37 -2.19 15.21
C ALA A 304 10.20 -3.51 15.98
N LEU A 305 11.24 -4.34 15.96
CA LEU A 305 11.38 -5.49 16.86
C LEU A 305 12.74 -5.40 17.55
N ASN A 306 12.73 -5.54 18.86
CA ASN A 306 13.92 -5.60 19.70
C ASN A 306 13.75 -6.66 20.78
N TYR A 307 14.87 -7.15 21.27
CA TYR A 307 14.93 -8.01 22.44
C TYR A 307 15.63 -7.31 23.59
N LEU A 308 15.08 -7.45 24.79
CA LEU A 308 15.67 -7.07 26.07
C LEU A 308 16.19 -8.33 26.76
N GLY A 309 17.36 -8.22 27.37
CA GLY A 309 18.05 -9.33 28.04
C GLY A 309 19.40 -8.91 28.58
N TYR A 310 20.22 -9.90 28.92
CA TYR A 310 21.56 -9.68 29.44
C TYR A 310 22.63 -9.81 28.37
N TYR A 311 23.58 -8.87 28.38
CA TYR A 311 24.90 -9.02 27.80
C TYR A 311 25.85 -9.56 28.87
N ALA A 312 26.40 -10.75 28.65
CA ALA A 312 27.32 -11.42 29.57
C ALA A 312 28.77 -11.11 29.19
N ASN A 313 29.58 -10.69 30.15
CA ASN A 313 31.04 -10.64 30.05
C ASN A 313 31.60 -12.03 30.38
N LEU A 314 31.95 -12.79 29.34
CA LEU A 314 32.32 -14.20 29.46
C LEU A 314 33.63 -14.37 30.23
N ASP A 315 34.64 -13.55 29.94
CA ASP A 315 35.94 -13.58 30.60
C ASP A 315 35.80 -13.37 32.11
N LEU A 316 35.06 -12.34 32.53
CA LEU A 316 34.85 -12.07 33.96
C LEU A 316 34.14 -13.23 34.65
N ILE A 317 33.15 -13.86 34.00
CA ILE A 317 32.44 -15.01 34.56
C ILE A 317 33.38 -16.22 34.67
N GLU A 318 34.20 -16.48 33.65
CA GLU A 318 35.17 -17.58 33.63
C GLU A 318 36.24 -17.42 34.73
N GLU A 319 36.73 -16.20 34.97
CA GLU A 319 37.71 -15.89 36.02
C GLU A 319 37.22 -16.26 37.43
N THR A 320 35.90 -16.26 37.66
CA THR A 320 35.32 -16.67 38.94
C THR A 320 35.35 -18.18 39.19
N GLY A 321 35.66 -18.98 38.17
CA GLY A 321 35.54 -20.45 38.21
C GLY A 321 34.11 -20.97 38.03
N THR A 322 33.19 -20.12 37.57
CA THR A 322 31.82 -20.53 37.21
C THR A 322 31.85 -21.46 35.99
N LEU A 323 31.23 -22.63 36.09
CA LEU A 323 31.25 -23.66 35.03
C LEU A 323 30.08 -23.58 34.04
N THR A 324 29.19 -22.59 34.20
CA THR A 324 28.03 -22.43 33.32
C THR A 324 28.48 -21.84 31.99
N ASP A 325 28.17 -22.53 30.90
CA ASP A 325 28.34 -22.01 29.55
C ASP A 325 27.17 -21.07 29.21
N PHE A 326 27.44 -19.77 29.18
CA PHE A 326 26.47 -18.75 28.77
C PHE A 326 26.46 -18.51 27.26
N THR A 327 27.33 -19.18 26.50
CA THR A 327 27.33 -19.08 25.03
C THR A 327 26.20 -19.85 24.37
N THR A 328 25.58 -20.76 25.13
CA THR A 328 24.44 -21.55 24.71
C THR A 328 23.20 -21.22 25.54
N MET A 329 22.05 -21.17 24.88
CA MET A 329 20.76 -21.02 25.55
C MET A 329 20.48 -22.25 26.43
N GLY A 330 19.79 -22.06 27.55
CA GLY A 330 19.32 -23.16 28.42
C GLY A 330 19.78 -23.06 29.87
N TYR A 331 20.53 -22.01 30.22
CA TYR A 331 20.94 -21.77 31.59
C TYR A 331 19.74 -21.50 32.51
N THR A 332 19.84 -22.00 33.74
CA THR A 332 18.80 -21.86 34.77
C THR A 332 19.00 -20.60 35.61
N TYR A 333 17.94 -20.17 36.29
CA TYR A 333 18.02 -19.05 37.24
C TYR A 333 19.08 -19.31 38.33
N ALA A 334 19.17 -20.55 38.83
CA ALA A 334 20.16 -20.93 39.84
C ALA A 334 21.61 -20.81 39.35
N GLN A 335 21.87 -21.16 38.09
CA GLN A 335 23.19 -20.98 37.47
C GLN A 335 23.52 -19.50 37.26
N TRP A 336 22.52 -18.72 36.83
CA TRP A 336 22.69 -17.28 36.59
C TRP A 336 22.95 -16.49 37.87
N ILE A 337 22.17 -16.73 38.93
CA ILE A 337 22.34 -16.04 40.21
C ILE A 337 23.68 -16.39 40.88
N ALA A 338 24.15 -17.64 40.76
CA ALA A 338 25.46 -18.05 41.26
C ALA A 338 26.60 -17.33 40.52
N ALA A 339 26.47 -17.12 39.20
CA ALA A 339 27.44 -16.34 38.43
C ALA A 339 27.48 -14.86 38.88
N ILE A 340 26.32 -14.26 39.15
CA ILE A 340 26.21 -12.90 39.70
C ILE A 340 26.92 -12.79 41.04
N GLU A 341 26.65 -13.72 41.97
CA GLU A 341 27.27 -13.74 43.29
C GLU A 341 28.79 -13.88 43.16
N ASN A 342 29.26 -14.86 42.39
CA ASN A 342 30.68 -15.15 42.23
C ASN A 342 31.47 -14.02 41.57
N ALA A 343 30.86 -13.29 40.63
CA ALA A 343 31.50 -12.19 39.91
C ALA A 343 31.52 -10.88 40.71
N THR A 344 30.83 -10.80 41.84
CA THR A 344 30.79 -9.59 42.66
C THR A 344 31.98 -9.53 43.62
N ASP A 345 32.82 -8.51 43.47
CA ASP A 345 33.82 -8.15 44.46
C ASP A 345 33.40 -6.87 45.20
N THR A 346 33.00 -7.00 46.47
CA THR A 346 32.63 -5.85 47.31
C THR A 346 33.80 -5.30 48.13
N THR A 347 35.01 -5.85 47.98
CA THR A 347 36.14 -5.63 48.90
C THR A 347 37.09 -4.52 48.44
N ARG A 348 37.09 -4.15 47.16
CA ARG A 348 38.02 -3.17 46.58
C ARG A 348 37.46 -1.75 46.56
N LEU A 349 38.20 -0.78 47.10
CA LEU A 349 37.81 0.65 47.14
C LEU A 349 38.80 1.51 46.33
N ASP A 350 39.18 1.04 45.15
CA ASP A 350 40.17 1.66 44.25
C ASP A 350 39.58 1.99 42.86
N GLY A 351 38.25 1.92 42.72
CA GLY A 351 37.53 2.11 41.47
C GLY A 351 37.53 0.89 40.55
N THR A 352 37.99 -0.28 41.03
CA THR A 352 38.12 -1.49 40.22
C THR A 352 37.45 -2.74 40.80
N SER A 353 36.47 -2.55 41.69
CA SER A 353 35.55 -3.64 42.06
C SER A 353 34.75 -4.12 40.86
N THR A 354 34.33 -5.38 40.89
CA THR A 354 33.42 -5.98 39.92
C THR A 354 32.03 -6.15 40.51
N ALA A 355 30.99 -5.98 39.69
CA ALA A 355 29.60 -6.21 40.06
C ALA A 355 29.02 -7.36 39.23
N GLY A 356 28.13 -8.14 39.84
CA GLY A 356 27.43 -9.21 39.12
C GLY A 356 26.39 -8.67 38.13
N LEU A 357 25.64 -7.63 38.51
CA LEU A 357 24.45 -7.20 37.76
C LEU A 357 24.20 -5.69 37.83
N ASN A 358 23.69 -5.09 36.75
CA ASN A 358 23.08 -3.77 36.79
C ASN A 358 21.55 -3.84 36.58
N HIS A 359 20.86 -2.74 36.89
CA HIS A 359 19.39 -2.64 36.79
C HIS A 359 18.63 -3.81 37.45
N PRO A 360 18.90 -4.14 38.72
CA PRO A 360 18.15 -5.18 39.42
C PRO A 360 16.64 -4.87 39.52
N ALA A 361 16.20 -3.63 39.34
CA ALA A 361 14.78 -3.28 39.30
C ALA A 361 14.00 -3.86 38.10
N ASP A 362 14.71 -4.27 37.04
CA ASP A 362 14.10 -4.92 35.88
C ASP A 362 13.78 -6.40 36.10
N LEU A 363 14.30 -7.01 37.18
CA LEU A 363 14.02 -8.41 37.51
C LEU A 363 12.52 -8.68 37.61
N PHE A 364 11.76 -7.77 38.22
CA PHE A 364 10.31 -7.93 38.34
C PHE A 364 9.60 -8.07 36.97
N ASN A 365 10.16 -7.50 35.90
CA ASN A 365 9.53 -7.54 34.59
C ASN A 365 9.53 -8.92 33.95
N TRP A 366 10.45 -9.82 34.31
CA TRP A 366 10.57 -11.14 33.66
C TRP A 366 10.70 -12.31 34.65
N LEU A 367 11.27 -12.08 35.84
CA LEU A 367 11.56 -13.12 36.83
C LEU A 367 10.31 -13.84 37.36
N PRO A 368 9.14 -13.20 37.54
CA PRO A 368 7.92 -13.92 37.91
C PRO A 368 7.60 -15.06 36.93
N SER A 369 7.88 -14.89 35.63
CA SER A 369 7.68 -15.92 34.62
C SER A 369 8.62 -17.12 34.76
N ILE A 370 9.77 -16.93 35.41
CA ILE A 370 10.80 -17.96 35.61
C ILE A 370 10.55 -18.72 36.91
N LEU A 371 10.05 -18.02 37.93
CA LEU A 371 9.75 -18.59 39.26
C LEU A 371 8.35 -19.23 39.33
N ASP A 372 7.54 -19.08 38.30
CA ASP A 372 6.23 -19.71 38.20
C ASP A 372 6.35 -21.24 38.04
N ALA A 373 6.39 -21.95 39.18
CA ALA A 373 6.39 -23.41 39.25
C ALA A 373 4.97 -24.02 39.22
N GLU A 374 3.92 -23.20 39.37
CA GLU A 374 2.53 -23.60 39.55
C GLU A 374 1.62 -22.81 38.61
N SER A 375 1.52 -23.21 37.34
CA SER A 375 0.71 -22.50 36.35
C SER A 375 -0.80 -22.59 36.67
N ALA A 376 -1.32 -21.55 37.35
CA ALA A 376 -2.76 -21.38 37.59
C ALA A 376 -3.55 -20.93 36.34
N THR A 377 -2.87 -20.65 35.22
CA THR A 377 -3.49 -20.33 33.92
C THR A 377 -2.85 -21.16 32.79
N PRO A 378 -3.57 -21.40 31.67
CA PRO A 378 -3.01 -22.12 30.51
C PRO A 378 -1.78 -21.45 29.86
N LEU A 379 -1.48 -20.19 30.21
CA LEU A 379 -0.43 -19.37 29.58
C LEU A 379 0.76 -19.07 30.52
N GLY A 380 0.64 -19.38 31.83
CA GLY A 380 1.64 -19.01 32.83
C GLY A 380 1.75 -17.50 33.07
N ILE A 381 2.64 -17.08 33.98
CA ILE A 381 2.96 -15.66 34.18
C ILE A 381 3.87 -15.15 33.06
N GLY A 382 3.46 -14.10 32.37
CA GLY A 382 4.21 -13.38 31.33
C GLY A 382 4.97 -12.16 31.86
N HIS A 383 5.23 -11.21 30.96
CA HIS A 383 5.93 -9.97 31.29
C HIS A 383 5.19 -9.16 32.37
N ALA A 384 5.93 -8.67 33.35
CA ALA A 384 5.47 -7.84 34.46
C ALA A 384 4.31 -8.44 35.28
N GLY A 385 4.22 -9.76 35.39
CA GLY A 385 3.20 -10.42 36.20
C GLY A 385 1.83 -10.56 35.52
N LEU A 386 1.73 -10.26 34.21
CA LEU A 386 0.50 -10.44 33.43
C LEU A 386 0.28 -11.92 33.11
N ALA A 387 -0.93 -12.44 33.33
CA ALA A 387 -1.33 -13.79 32.94
C ALA A 387 -2.72 -13.72 32.29
N GLY A 388 -2.80 -13.94 30.97
CA GLY A 388 -4.04 -13.77 30.23
C GLY A 388 -4.58 -12.34 30.37
N ASN A 389 -5.75 -12.18 31.01
CA ASN A 389 -6.42 -10.90 31.19
C ASN A 389 -6.33 -10.36 32.63
N GLU A 390 -5.32 -10.75 33.41
CA GLU A 390 -5.14 -10.25 34.77
C GLU A 390 -3.66 -10.09 35.15
N PHE A 391 -3.38 -9.09 35.98
CA PHE A 391 -2.11 -8.99 36.69
C PHE A 391 -2.18 -9.81 37.98
N LEU A 392 -1.16 -10.64 38.21
CA LEU A 392 -1.04 -11.56 39.33
C LEU A 392 -0.15 -11.03 40.47
N TYR A 393 -0.30 -9.75 40.82
CA TYR A 393 0.58 -9.08 41.78
C TYR A 393 0.58 -9.66 43.21
N ASN A 394 -0.51 -10.28 43.68
CA ASN A 394 -0.54 -10.95 44.99
C ASN A 394 -0.08 -12.44 44.93
N SER A 395 0.34 -12.93 43.76
CA SER A 395 0.81 -14.31 43.59
C SER A 395 2.16 -14.57 44.26
N GLN A 396 2.44 -15.84 44.57
CA GLN A 396 3.72 -16.23 45.16
C GLN A 396 4.92 -15.97 44.23
N PRO A 397 4.87 -16.30 42.91
CA PRO A 397 6.00 -16.02 42.02
C PRO A 397 6.35 -14.53 41.91
N VAL A 398 5.36 -13.64 41.96
CA VAL A 398 5.60 -12.19 42.00
C VAL A 398 6.30 -11.77 43.29
N LYS A 399 5.80 -12.25 44.44
CA LYS A 399 6.42 -11.96 45.74
C LYS A 399 7.87 -12.47 45.82
N ASP A 400 8.11 -13.67 45.30
CA ASP A 400 9.43 -14.28 45.26
C ASP A 400 10.38 -13.51 44.35
N ALA A 401 9.90 -13.03 43.20
CA ALA A 401 10.69 -12.20 42.29
C ALA A 401 11.11 -10.86 42.93
N LEU A 402 10.18 -10.19 43.62
CA LEU A 402 10.47 -8.95 44.35
C LEU A 402 11.46 -9.19 45.49
N ALA A 403 11.29 -10.28 46.25
CA ALA A 403 12.20 -10.68 47.32
C ALA A 403 13.60 -11.02 46.78
N ALA A 404 13.69 -11.70 45.65
CA ALA A 404 14.95 -12.01 44.98
C ALA A 404 15.69 -10.74 44.55
N ALA A 405 14.99 -9.78 43.93
CA ALA A 405 15.55 -8.48 43.58
C ALA A 405 16.10 -7.74 44.81
N GLY A 406 15.32 -7.71 45.91
CA GLY A 406 15.75 -7.11 47.17
C GLY A 406 16.96 -7.80 47.80
N SER A 407 17.06 -9.12 47.72
CA SER A 407 18.22 -9.87 48.21
C SER A 407 19.49 -9.56 47.42
N ILE A 408 19.40 -9.51 46.09
CA ILE A 408 20.52 -9.19 45.21
C ILE A 408 21.10 -7.82 45.54
N MET A 409 20.23 -6.83 45.76
CA MET A 409 20.64 -5.48 46.12
C MET A 409 21.22 -5.39 47.53
N THR A 410 20.58 -6.04 48.51
CA THR A 410 21.02 -6.03 49.92
C THR A 410 22.39 -6.71 50.08
N ASN A 411 22.66 -7.76 49.31
CA ASN A 411 23.95 -8.44 49.30
C ASN A 411 25.04 -7.67 48.54
N GLY A 412 24.69 -6.58 47.87
CA GLY A 412 25.65 -5.77 47.10
C GLY A 412 26.10 -6.39 45.78
N TRP A 413 25.36 -7.39 45.28
CA TRP A 413 25.66 -8.07 44.01
C TRP A 413 25.24 -7.27 42.78
N ALA A 414 24.41 -6.25 42.97
CA ALA A 414 23.93 -5.39 41.90
C ALA A 414 23.86 -3.91 42.28
N SER A 415 23.74 -3.08 41.25
CA SER A 415 23.58 -1.63 41.38
C SER A 415 22.56 -1.11 40.38
N GLU A 416 21.58 -0.34 40.87
CA GLU A 416 20.67 0.42 40.00
C GLU A 416 21.37 1.66 39.42
N SER A 417 22.17 2.33 40.25
CA SER A 417 23.14 3.34 39.85
C SER A 417 24.48 3.08 40.56
N PHE A 418 25.61 3.40 39.93
CA PHE A 418 26.91 3.42 40.62
C PHE A 418 27.27 4.80 41.19
N ASP A 419 26.35 5.77 41.15
CA ASP A 419 26.49 6.94 42.01
C ASP A 419 26.34 6.56 43.50
N ASN A 420 26.75 7.48 44.38
CA ASN A 420 26.63 7.29 45.83
C ASN A 420 25.24 7.70 46.36
N THR A 421 24.28 7.99 45.49
CA THR A 421 22.95 8.43 45.91
C THR A 421 21.99 7.25 45.94
N ASP A 422 21.03 7.31 46.87
CA ASP A 422 19.86 6.45 46.80
C ASP A 422 19.25 6.56 45.38
N PRO A 423 18.94 5.44 44.69
CA PRO A 423 18.21 5.45 43.42
C PRO A 423 16.95 6.32 43.42
N ASP A 424 16.35 6.57 44.59
CA ASP A 424 15.19 7.45 44.76
C ASP A 424 15.53 8.94 44.91
N GLY A 425 16.80 9.32 44.91
CA GLY A 425 17.25 10.69 45.16
C GLY A 425 16.98 11.19 46.59
N ALA A 426 16.69 10.28 47.53
CA ALA A 426 16.31 10.59 48.92
C ALA A 426 17.46 11.16 49.78
N GLY A 427 18.64 11.40 49.21
CA GLY A 427 19.77 12.06 49.87
C GLY A 427 20.55 11.19 50.86
N GLU A 428 20.17 9.92 51.04
CA GLU A 428 20.99 8.96 51.78
C GLU A 428 22.18 8.50 50.91
N LEU A 429 23.38 8.53 51.48
CA LEU A 429 24.59 8.03 50.81
C LEU A 429 24.57 6.50 50.85
N VAL A 430 24.44 5.85 49.69
CA VAL A 430 24.47 4.39 49.59
C VAL A 430 25.91 3.90 49.42
N SER A 431 26.71 3.94 50.49
CA SER A 431 28.08 3.39 50.57
C SER A 431 29.07 3.87 49.49
N ASP A 432 30.32 3.40 49.54
CA ASP A 432 31.45 3.78 48.70
C ASP A 432 31.33 3.34 47.21
N ARG A 433 30.13 3.34 46.60
CA ARG A 433 29.86 2.82 45.25
C ARG A 433 30.70 3.50 44.17
N VAL A 434 30.82 4.82 44.21
CA VAL A 434 31.70 5.58 43.31
C VAL A 434 33.17 5.18 43.51
N ALA A 435 33.59 4.89 44.74
CA ALA A 435 34.95 4.42 45.01
C ALA A 435 35.14 2.93 44.66
N ARG A 436 34.07 2.16 44.44
CA ARG A 436 34.12 0.77 43.97
C ARG A 436 34.12 0.67 42.44
N PHE A 437 33.23 1.40 41.78
CA PHE A 437 32.89 1.21 40.36
C PHE A 437 33.09 2.47 39.50
N GLY A 438 33.42 3.62 40.10
CA GLY A 438 33.43 4.91 39.41
C GLY A 438 32.05 5.56 39.33
N THR A 439 31.93 6.67 38.60
CA THR A 439 30.74 7.55 38.62
C THR A 439 29.69 7.25 37.55
N ASN A 440 29.86 6.24 36.69
CA ASN A 440 28.96 5.97 35.57
C ASN A 440 28.79 4.48 35.31
N HIS A 441 27.55 3.97 35.37
CA HIS A 441 27.25 2.55 35.13
C HIS A 441 27.39 2.08 33.71
N TRP A 442 27.20 2.97 32.74
CA TRP A 442 27.49 2.65 31.35
C TRP A 442 28.98 2.45 31.10
N VAL A 443 29.84 2.96 32.00
CA VAL A 443 31.29 2.83 31.92
C VAL A 443 31.78 1.53 32.59
N ALA A 444 31.10 1.03 33.63
CA ALA A 444 31.53 -0.18 34.33
C ALA A 444 31.55 -1.41 33.41
N PHE A 445 30.50 -1.63 32.61
CA PHE A 445 30.51 -2.69 31.59
C PHE A 445 31.63 -2.49 30.57
N ASN A 446 31.79 -1.26 30.06
CA ASN A 446 32.83 -0.92 29.11
C ASN A 446 34.26 -1.00 29.69
N ASN A 447 34.41 -1.13 31.01
CA ASN A 447 35.68 -1.35 31.70
C ASN A 447 35.88 -2.83 32.06
N GLY A 448 34.98 -3.73 31.67
CA GLY A 448 35.03 -5.15 32.04
C GLY A 448 34.66 -5.42 33.51
N GLN A 449 33.99 -4.48 34.19
CA GLN A 449 33.71 -4.55 35.63
C GLN A 449 32.32 -5.11 35.97
N LEU A 450 31.56 -5.54 34.96
CA LEU A 450 30.20 -6.01 35.13
C LEU A 450 30.01 -7.35 34.44
N ALA A 451 29.50 -8.35 35.17
CA ALA A 451 29.27 -9.68 34.60
C ALA A 451 28.05 -9.72 33.68
N PHE A 452 26.93 -9.12 34.11
CA PHE A 452 25.70 -9.07 33.32
C PHE A 452 25.16 -7.65 33.20
N GLN A 453 25.04 -7.17 31.96
CA GLN A 453 24.44 -5.89 31.61
C GLN A 453 23.03 -6.09 31.07
N TRP A 454 21.99 -5.61 31.76
CA TRP A 454 20.65 -5.48 31.21
C TRP A 454 20.62 -4.35 30.16
N ASP A 455 20.26 -4.67 28.92
CA ASP A 455 20.05 -3.70 27.85
C ASP A 455 19.29 -4.37 26.68
N GLY A 456 18.90 -3.58 25.68
CA GLY A 456 18.23 -4.07 24.48
C GLY A 456 19.17 -4.33 23.32
N THR A 457 18.65 -5.01 22.29
CA THR A 457 19.36 -5.26 21.03
C THR A 457 19.69 -3.98 20.25
N TRP A 458 19.04 -2.85 20.55
CA TRP A 458 19.42 -1.54 20.01
C TRP A 458 20.84 -1.13 20.38
N SER A 459 21.36 -1.61 21.51
CA SER A 459 22.72 -1.32 21.99
C SER A 459 23.75 -2.34 21.53
N ALA A 460 23.33 -3.44 20.88
CA ALA A 460 24.16 -4.60 20.55
C ALA A 460 25.53 -4.25 19.97
N LYS A 461 25.54 -3.45 18.90
CA LYS A 461 26.79 -3.01 18.26
C LYS A 461 27.67 -2.22 19.22
N SER A 462 27.09 -1.26 19.94
CA SER A 462 27.84 -0.45 20.91
C SER A 462 28.44 -1.29 22.03
N ARG A 463 27.75 -2.35 22.48
CA ARG A 463 28.25 -3.27 23.50
C ARG A 463 29.41 -4.12 22.97
N ALA A 464 29.29 -4.64 21.75
CA ALA A 464 30.36 -5.42 21.11
C ALA A 464 31.63 -4.57 20.87
N ASP A 465 31.46 -3.34 20.39
CA ASP A 465 32.57 -2.41 20.18
C ASP A 465 33.26 -2.06 21.51
N ALA A 466 32.48 -1.83 22.58
CA ALA A 466 33.00 -1.56 23.91
C ALA A 466 33.75 -2.75 24.52
N ALA A 467 33.20 -3.96 24.39
CA ALA A 467 33.85 -5.19 24.86
C ALA A 467 35.17 -5.45 24.13
N THR A 468 35.19 -5.28 22.81
CA THR A 468 36.41 -5.37 21.99
C THR A 468 37.47 -4.37 22.45
N ALA A 469 37.06 -3.12 22.71
CA ALA A 469 37.97 -2.07 23.17
C ALA A 469 38.52 -2.35 24.58
N ALA A 470 37.73 -2.99 25.44
CA ALA A 470 38.10 -3.39 26.79
C ALA A 470 38.89 -4.71 26.85
N GLY A 471 38.82 -5.52 25.79
CA GLY A 471 39.54 -6.79 25.65
C GLY A 471 38.88 -7.96 26.38
N PHE A 472 37.55 -8.05 26.35
CA PHE A 472 36.79 -9.20 26.87
C PHE A 472 35.74 -9.70 25.87
N ASP A 473 35.35 -10.97 25.97
CA ASP A 473 34.30 -11.54 25.14
C ASP A 473 32.90 -11.25 25.72
N VAL A 474 31.98 -10.82 24.85
CA VAL A 474 30.59 -10.49 25.24
C VAL A 474 29.58 -11.32 24.44
N GLN A 475 28.49 -11.74 25.08
CA GLN A 475 27.37 -12.36 24.38
C GLN A 475 26.02 -11.86 24.90
N PHE A 476 25.07 -11.64 24.00
CA PHE A 476 23.67 -11.45 24.38
C PHE A 476 23.02 -12.81 24.65
N ILE A 477 22.45 -12.98 25.85
CA ILE A 477 22.01 -14.29 26.37
C ILE A 477 20.52 -14.32 26.75
N GLY A 478 19.76 -13.27 26.47
CA GLY A 478 18.36 -13.17 26.89
C GLY A 478 18.20 -13.18 28.42
N VAL A 479 17.26 -13.97 28.93
CA VAL A 479 17.06 -14.22 30.37
C VAL A 479 17.00 -15.73 30.66
N PRO A 480 17.19 -16.17 31.92
CA PRO A 480 17.18 -17.59 32.27
C PRO A 480 15.97 -18.37 31.74
N GLY A 481 16.15 -19.66 31.47
CA GLY A 481 15.05 -20.57 31.12
C GLY A 481 14.57 -20.47 29.67
N ASN A 482 15.47 -20.19 28.71
CA ASN A 482 15.17 -20.03 27.30
C ASN A 482 14.13 -18.96 27.00
N LYS A 483 14.26 -17.79 27.64
CA LYS A 483 13.36 -16.67 27.39
C LYS A 483 14.11 -15.41 27.01
N VAL A 484 13.38 -14.50 26.38
CA VAL A 484 13.83 -13.15 26.06
C VAL A 484 12.65 -12.20 26.16
N VAL A 485 12.87 -10.93 26.48
CA VAL A 485 11.78 -9.95 26.52
C VAL A 485 11.66 -9.29 25.14
N GLY A 486 10.49 -9.40 24.52
CA GLY A 486 10.20 -8.80 23.21
C GLY A 486 9.65 -7.39 23.36
N VAL A 487 10.29 -6.43 22.72
CA VAL A 487 9.86 -5.03 22.66
C VAL A 487 9.59 -4.68 21.21
N SER A 488 8.47 -4.00 20.93
CA SER A 488 8.09 -3.67 19.57
C SER A 488 7.40 -2.32 19.49
N ASP A 489 7.69 -1.58 18.43
CA ASP A 489 6.94 -0.38 18.08
C ASP A 489 6.08 -0.67 16.84
N TYR A 490 5.07 0.17 16.62
CA TYR A 490 4.08 -0.05 15.56
C TYR A 490 3.72 1.28 14.89
N TYR A 491 3.44 1.24 13.60
CA TYR A 491 2.75 2.31 12.90
C TYR A 491 1.23 2.08 12.99
N GLY A 492 0.51 3.07 13.49
CA GLY A 492 -0.93 3.18 13.25
C GLY A 492 -1.17 3.77 11.87
N ILE A 493 -2.24 3.32 11.22
CA ILE A 493 -2.79 3.98 10.02
C ILE A 493 -4.07 4.68 10.47
N SER A 494 -4.21 5.96 10.10
CA SER A 494 -5.29 6.81 10.57
C SER A 494 -6.67 6.25 10.18
N LYS A 495 -7.63 6.25 11.12
CA LYS A 495 -9.05 5.95 10.84
C LYS A 495 -9.65 6.93 9.82
N THR A 496 -9.05 8.12 9.67
CA THR A 496 -9.52 9.17 8.76
C THR A 496 -8.70 9.28 7.47
N THR A 497 -7.78 8.34 7.19
CA THR A 497 -7.03 8.38 5.92
C THR A 497 -7.98 8.25 4.74
N GLU A 498 -7.76 9.05 3.70
CA GLU A 498 -8.60 9.02 2.48
C GLU A 498 -8.22 7.86 1.55
N ASP A 499 -6.98 7.38 1.64
CA ASP A 499 -6.44 6.29 0.82
C ASP A 499 -5.70 5.26 1.69
N LEU A 500 -6.45 4.26 2.15
CA LEU A 500 -5.96 3.19 3.02
C LEU A 500 -4.88 2.33 2.35
N GLU A 501 -4.98 2.09 1.04
CA GLU A 501 -4.01 1.30 0.28
C GLU A 501 -2.68 2.04 0.21
N ALA A 502 -2.69 3.33 -0.14
CA ALA A 502 -1.48 4.14 -0.19
C ALA A 502 -0.81 4.27 1.20
N ALA A 503 -1.59 4.50 2.26
CA ALA A 503 -1.06 4.59 3.63
C ALA A 503 -0.44 3.26 4.09
N TYR A 504 -1.05 2.12 3.74
CA TYR A 504 -0.52 0.80 4.05
C TYR A 504 0.79 0.52 3.30
N GLU A 505 0.87 0.85 2.00
CA GLU A 505 2.10 0.70 1.23
C GLU A 505 3.26 1.52 1.80
N VAL A 506 2.99 2.74 2.27
CA VAL A 506 3.98 3.57 2.98
C VAL A 506 4.44 2.90 4.28
N ALA A 507 3.51 2.42 5.11
CA ALA A 507 3.85 1.73 6.35
C ALA A 507 4.66 0.44 6.07
N LYS A 508 4.28 -0.34 5.05
CA LYS A 508 4.98 -1.55 4.59
C LYS A 508 6.39 -1.25 4.12
N TRP A 509 6.58 -0.24 3.26
CA TRP A 509 7.88 0.20 2.78
C TRP A 509 8.81 0.58 3.94
N MET A 510 8.27 1.28 4.94
CA MET A 510 9.03 1.71 6.11
C MET A 510 9.34 0.58 7.10
N THR A 511 8.83 -0.64 6.90
CA THR A 511 8.90 -1.73 7.89
C THR A 511 9.33 -3.07 7.31
N PHE A 512 8.40 -3.93 6.93
CA PHE A 512 8.63 -5.34 6.61
C PHE A 512 8.67 -5.64 5.10
N GLY A 513 8.29 -4.67 4.25
CA GLY A 513 8.27 -4.83 2.80
C GLY A 513 9.67 -5.12 2.24
N THR A 514 9.80 -6.14 1.42
CA THR A 514 11.10 -6.60 0.89
C THR A 514 11.83 -5.49 0.13
N ASP A 515 11.12 -4.74 -0.71
CA ASP A 515 11.72 -3.65 -1.50
C ASP A 515 12.24 -2.52 -0.60
N GLY A 516 11.45 -2.12 0.40
CA GLY A 516 11.84 -1.08 1.36
C GLY A 516 13.00 -1.48 2.26
N ILE A 517 13.09 -2.77 2.64
CA ILE A 517 14.23 -3.31 3.37
C ILE A 517 15.47 -3.38 2.49
N ASN A 518 15.35 -3.81 1.23
CA ASN A 518 16.47 -3.87 0.31
C ASN A 518 17.03 -2.47 0.02
N GLU A 519 16.15 -1.48 -0.16
CA GLU A 519 16.57 -0.10 -0.35
C GLU A 519 17.19 0.50 0.92
N MET A 520 16.68 0.14 2.11
CA MET A 520 17.35 0.50 3.36
C MET A 520 18.80 0.00 3.40
N PHE A 521 19.05 -1.26 3.01
CA PHE A 521 20.43 -1.78 2.92
C PHE A 521 21.25 -1.01 1.88
N ASN A 522 20.70 -0.75 0.69
CA ASN A 522 21.37 0.02 -0.36
C ASN A 522 21.78 1.42 0.12
N ILE A 523 20.87 2.15 0.81
CA ILE A 523 21.15 3.47 1.39
C ILE A 523 22.31 3.39 2.38
N ILE A 524 22.32 2.43 3.30
CA ILE A 524 23.39 2.32 4.29
C ILE A 524 24.73 1.94 3.63
N GLU A 525 24.71 1.09 2.61
CA GLU A 525 25.91 0.59 1.92
C GLU A 525 26.54 1.63 0.98
N THR A 526 25.74 2.58 0.48
CA THR A 526 26.18 3.51 -0.59
C THR A 526 26.25 4.98 -0.17
N ALA A 527 25.47 5.40 0.83
CA ALA A 527 25.46 6.78 1.28
C ALA A 527 26.59 7.06 2.29
N VAL A 528 27.25 8.22 2.13
CA VAL A 528 28.24 8.72 3.08
C VAL A 528 27.64 9.94 3.80
N PRO A 529 27.31 9.86 5.10
CA PRO A 529 26.76 10.99 5.82
C PRO A 529 27.76 12.14 5.94
N ASP A 530 27.31 13.36 5.70
CA ASP A 530 28.05 14.59 5.95
C ASP A 530 28.00 14.97 7.44
N THR A 531 28.68 14.17 8.25
CA THR A 531 28.71 14.36 9.71
C THR A 531 29.33 15.68 10.14
N ALA A 532 30.09 16.33 9.26
CA ALA A 532 30.64 17.66 9.51
C ALA A 532 29.56 18.74 9.51
N ASN A 533 28.45 18.51 8.80
CA ASN A 533 27.33 19.44 8.68
C ASN A 533 26.05 18.99 9.41
N GLY A 534 26.19 18.05 10.36
CA GLY A 534 25.12 17.68 11.30
C GLY A 534 24.40 16.37 10.98
N GLU A 535 24.71 15.72 9.85
CA GLU A 535 24.13 14.40 9.54
C GLU A 535 24.63 13.34 10.54
N VAL A 536 23.78 12.36 10.83
CA VAL A 536 24.13 11.26 11.75
C VAL A 536 24.59 10.02 10.97
N ALA A 537 25.42 9.19 11.62
CA ALA A 537 25.83 7.91 11.07
C ALA A 537 24.60 7.03 10.78
N LEU A 538 24.63 6.34 9.64
CA LEU A 538 23.57 5.42 9.24
C LEU A 538 23.84 4.04 9.83
N GLY A 539 22.79 3.40 10.35
CA GLY A 539 22.89 2.07 10.92
C GLY A 539 21.52 1.52 11.26
N ILE A 540 21.51 0.24 11.58
CA ILE A 540 20.32 -0.49 11.99
C ILE A 540 20.35 -0.64 13.51
N SER A 541 19.27 -0.24 14.17
CA SER A 541 19.10 -0.30 15.63
C SER A 541 18.04 -1.32 16.08
N GLY A 542 17.52 -2.14 15.16
CA GLY A 542 16.48 -3.14 15.42
C GLY A 542 16.75 -4.48 14.74
N LEU A 543 15.92 -5.46 15.06
CA LEU A 543 15.92 -6.79 14.45
C LEU A 543 15.03 -6.82 13.19
N PRO A 544 15.22 -7.81 12.31
CA PRO A 544 14.34 -8.00 11.17
C PRO A 544 12.88 -8.17 11.62
N ILE A 545 11.96 -7.45 10.97
CA ILE A 545 10.50 -7.62 11.12
C ILE A 545 9.95 -8.58 10.06
N SER A 546 10.83 -9.16 9.25
CA SER A 546 10.51 -10.14 8.23
C SER A 546 11.13 -11.49 8.56
N THR A 547 10.36 -12.55 8.42
CA THR A 547 10.80 -13.95 8.53
C THR A 547 11.32 -14.49 7.20
N ASN A 548 11.52 -13.64 6.19
CA ASN A 548 12.16 -14.03 4.94
C ASN A 548 13.64 -14.34 5.19
N GLN A 549 14.05 -15.59 4.97
CA GLN A 549 15.42 -16.04 5.27
C GLN A 549 16.49 -15.24 4.52
N ALA A 550 16.25 -14.82 3.27
CA ALA A 550 17.23 -14.03 2.53
C ALA A 550 17.45 -12.64 3.17
N ILE A 551 16.40 -12.06 3.76
CA ILE A 551 16.49 -10.81 4.52
C ILE A 551 17.24 -11.05 5.83
N ILE A 552 16.90 -12.11 6.57
CA ILE A 552 17.55 -12.47 7.84
C ILE A 552 19.06 -12.69 7.62
N ASP A 553 19.42 -13.51 6.63
CA ASP A 553 20.81 -13.82 6.28
C ASP A 553 21.59 -12.54 5.94
N LYS A 554 21.01 -11.66 5.11
CA LYS A 554 21.63 -10.38 4.75
C LYS A 554 21.77 -9.46 5.97
N TRP A 555 20.76 -9.40 6.84
CA TRP A 555 20.75 -8.57 8.03
C TRP A 555 21.89 -8.93 8.97
N PHE A 556 22.01 -10.21 9.35
CA PHE A 556 23.04 -10.65 10.28
C PHE A 556 24.43 -10.80 9.64
N THR A 557 24.51 -10.96 8.31
CA THR A 557 25.80 -10.87 7.60
C THR A 557 26.38 -9.46 7.66
N ASN A 558 25.55 -8.44 7.43
CA ASN A 558 26.00 -7.05 7.42
C ASN A 558 26.12 -6.44 8.82
N TYR A 559 25.31 -6.93 9.77
CA TYR A 559 25.25 -6.43 11.15
C TYR A 559 25.30 -7.62 12.13
N PRO A 560 26.46 -8.31 12.21
CA PRO A 560 26.60 -9.45 13.12
C PRO A 560 26.48 -8.97 14.56
N VAL A 561 25.63 -9.66 15.32
CA VAL A 561 25.45 -9.43 16.74
C VAL A 561 25.50 -10.76 17.48
N MET A 562 26.52 -10.93 18.33
CA MET A 562 26.79 -12.19 19.04
C MET A 562 25.62 -12.63 19.93
N GLY A 563 25.14 -13.86 19.71
CA GLY A 563 24.04 -14.47 20.45
C GLY A 563 22.64 -14.02 20.01
N VAL A 564 22.52 -12.88 19.33
CA VAL A 564 21.22 -12.32 18.94
C VAL A 564 20.61 -13.05 17.76
N GLN A 565 21.42 -13.45 16.76
CA GLN A 565 20.90 -14.22 15.63
C GLN A 565 20.33 -15.57 16.11
N GLU A 566 21.07 -16.26 16.98
CA GLU A 566 20.68 -17.56 17.53
C GLU A 566 19.38 -17.44 18.33
N ILE A 567 19.25 -16.40 19.17
CA ILE A 567 18.02 -16.13 19.92
C ILE A 567 16.87 -15.76 18.98
N PHE A 568 17.12 -14.96 17.95
CA PHE A 568 16.11 -14.57 16.96
C PHE A 568 15.56 -15.76 16.19
N GLU A 569 16.44 -16.61 15.66
CA GLU A 569 16.07 -17.84 14.95
C GLU A 569 15.38 -18.84 15.89
N ALA A 570 15.88 -18.99 17.13
CA ALA A 570 15.28 -19.87 18.13
C ALA A 570 13.89 -19.38 18.61
N ALA A 571 13.66 -18.07 18.64
CA ALA A 571 12.35 -17.47 18.90
C ALA A 571 11.39 -17.73 17.73
N ALA A 572 11.85 -17.55 16.49
CA ALA A 572 11.07 -17.88 15.30
C ALA A 572 10.72 -19.38 15.21
N ALA A 573 11.60 -20.26 15.69
CA ALA A 573 11.37 -21.70 15.78
C ALA A 573 10.51 -22.14 17.00
N GLY A 574 10.18 -21.22 17.92
CA GLY A 574 9.40 -21.50 19.12
C GLY A 574 10.17 -22.24 20.22
N THR A 575 11.49 -22.36 20.13
CA THR A 575 12.34 -22.97 21.16
C THR A 575 12.78 -21.97 22.24
N VAL A 576 12.70 -20.67 21.95
CA VAL A 576 12.85 -19.58 22.91
C VAL A 576 11.49 -18.90 23.08
N THR A 577 11.09 -18.68 24.33
CA THR A 577 9.85 -17.97 24.66
C THR A 577 10.09 -16.46 24.65
N VAL A 578 9.36 -15.72 23.82
CA VAL A 578 9.38 -14.26 23.82
C VAL A 578 8.33 -13.74 24.81
N LEU A 579 8.79 -13.13 25.92
CA LEU A 579 7.96 -12.41 26.87
C LEU A 579 7.66 -11.03 26.28
N VAL A 580 6.52 -10.90 25.61
CA VAL A 580 6.19 -9.65 24.91
C VAL A 580 5.78 -8.56 25.91
N GLU A 581 6.41 -7.39 25.82
CA GLU A 581 6.13 -6.24 26.68
C GLU A 581 4.75 -5.64 26.37
N GLY A 582 3.81 -5.77 27.29
CA GLY A 582 2.42 -5.40 27.05
C GLY A 582 2.10 -3.90 26.87
N ASN A 583 3.02 -2.97 27.15
CA ASN A 583 2.70 -1.54 27.20
C ASN A 583 2.13 -0.98 25.88
N LYS A 584 2.52 -1.56 24.74
CA LYS A 584 2.16 -1.07 23.41
C LYS A 584 0.85 -1.64 22.85
N PHE A 585 0.40 -2.79 23.35
CA PHE A 585 -0.71 -3.55 22.77
C PHE A 585 -1.67 -4.18 23.78
N VAL A 586 -1.35 -4.18 25.08
CA VAL A 586 -2.27 -4.67 26.10
C VAL A 586 -3.11 -3.49 26.60
N PRO A 587 -4.44 -3.50 26.42
CA PRO A 587 -5.30 -2.40 26.85
C PRO A 587 -5.22 -2.18 28.36
N GLY A 588 -5.08 -0.94 28.81
CA GLY A 588 -5.00 -0.61 30.25
C GLY A 588 -3.69 -1.03 30.94
N PHE A 589 -2.71 -1.58 30.21
CA PHE A 589 -1.44 -2.02 30.77
C PHE A 589 -0.73 -0.90 31.53
N THR A 590 -0.60 0.29 30.93
CA THR A 590 0.10 1.42 31.56
C THR A 590 -0.52 1.80 32.91
N VAL A 591 -1.85 1.82 33.00
CA VAL A 591 -2.56 2.09 34.25
C VAL A 591 -2.30 0.97 35.26
N ALA A 592 -2.55 -0.27 34.88
CA ALA A 592 -2.43 -1.41 35.78
C ALA A 592 -0.98 -1.72 36.20
N ARG A 593 0.02 -1.31 35.43
CA ARG A 593 1.45 -1.58 35.68
C ARG A 593 2.22 -0.41 36.26
N PHE A 594 1.88 0.82 35.91
CA PHE A 594 2.67 1.99 36.31
C PHE A 594 1.87 2.95 37.17
N THR A 595 0.68 3.38 36.72
CA THR A 595 0.07 4.61 37.26
C THR A 595 -1.14 4.41 38.16
N TYR A 596 -1.63 3.17 38.35
CA TYR A 596 -2.76 2.91 39.24
C TYR A 596 -2.46 3.41 40.65
N ASN A 597 -3.29 4.30 41.17
CA ASN A 597 -3.12 4.85 42.51
C ASN A 597 -3.58 3.83 43.56
N THR A 598 -2.66 3.37 44.40
CA THR A 598 -2.91 2.33 45.40
C THR A 598 -3.66 2.83 46.64
N GLY A 599 -3.70 4.14 46.87
CA GLY A 599 -4.20 4.76 48.10
C GLY A 599 -3.29 4.55 49.32
N ILE A 600 -2.10 3.97 49.14
CA ILE A 600 -1.12 3.77 50.21
C ILE A 600 -0.28 5.04 50.34
N ASP A 601 -0.19 5.59 51.54
CA ASP A 601 0.59 6.80 51.78
C ASP A 601 2.08 6.59 51.46
N ALA A 602 2.67 7.53 50.73
CA ALA A 602 4.11 7.55 50.50
C ALA A 602 4.83 7.87 51.82
N THR A 603 5.57 6.89 52.34
CA THR A 603 6.36 7.04 53.58
C THR A 603 7.77 7.57 53.33
N ILE A 604 8.19 7.65 52.07
CA ILE A 604 9.54 8.06 51.62
C ILE A 604 9.40 9.25 50.66
N SER A 605 10.25 10.26 50.82
CA SER A 605 10.26 11.44 49.95
C SER A 605 11.00 11.15 48.64
N ARG A 606 10.41 11.53 47.50
CA ARG A 606 10.98 11.36 46.16
C ARG A 606 10.85 12.62 45.30
N PRO A 607 11.64 12.76 44.23
CA PRO A 607 11.43 13.78 43.20
C PRO A 607 10.00 13.80 42.65
N ASN A 608 9.38 12.62 42.50
CA ASN A 608 8.05 12.47 41.91
C ASN A 608 6.92 12.27 42.94
N ASN A 609 7.23 12.02 44.21
CA ASN A 609 6.26 11.81 45.28
C ASN A 609 6.64 12.62 46.53
N ALA A 610 5.87 13.67 46.82
CA ALA A 610 6.03 14.44 48.06
C ALA A 610 5.40 13.69 49.25
N PRO A 611 5.97 13.79 50.47
CA PRO A 611 5.34 13.24 51.67
C PRO A 611 3.89 13.72 51.83
N GLY A 612 2.95 12.76 51.96
CA GLY A 612 1.50 13.02 51.96
C GLY A 612 0.78 12.78 50.63
N SER A 613 1.51 12.34 49.59
CA SER A 613 0.95 11.73 48.39
C SER A 613 0.70 10.22 48.58
N THR A 614 0.03 9.59 47.62
CA THR A 614 -0.24 8.15 47.59
C THR A 614 0.59 7.46 46.52
N LEU A 615 1.13 6.29 46.81
CA LEU A 615 1.95 5.49 45.90
C LEU A 615 1.13 5.01 44.70
N SER A 616 1.71 5.11 43.50
CA SER A 616 1.24 4.32 42.36
C SER A 616 1.62 2.85 42.52
N ILE A 617 1.04 1.94 41.73
CA ILE A 617 1.46 0.54 41.69
C ILE A 617 2.92 0.41 41.20
N GLY A 618 3.35 1.28 40.29
CA GLY A 618 4.74 1.37 39.86
C GLY A 618 5.66 1.72 41.01
N ASP A 619 5.29 2.71 41.82
CA ASP A 619 6.01 3.06 43.04
C ASP A 619 6.04 1.89 44.03
N LEU A 620 4.88 1.29 44.33
CA LEU A 620 4.81 0.18 45.28
C LEU A 620 5.74 -0.99 44.89
N LEU A 621 5.77 -1.35 43.61
CA LEU A 621 6.67 -2.38 43.07
C LEU A 621 8.13 -1.95 43.15
N TRP A 622 8.44 -0.68 42.88
CA TRP A 622 9.77 -0.14 43.01
C TRP A 622 10.27 -0.21 44.47
N ASP A 623 9.52 0.32 45.43
CA ASP A 623 9.84 0.29 46.87
C ASP A 623 10.09 -1.13 47.38
N ALA A 624 9.25 -2.06 46.95
CA ALA A 624 9.34 -3.46 47.31
C ALA A 624 10.66 -4.08 46.85
N GLN A 625 11.08 -3.80 45.61
CA GLN A 625 12.34 -4.30 45.08
C GLN A 625 13.52 -3.78 45.89
N PHE A 626 13.51 -2.50 46.28
CA PHE A 626 14.58 -1.92 47.10
C PHE A 626 14.47 -2.23 48.60
N GLY A 627 13.56 -3.12 49.01
CA GLY A 627 13.38 -3.53 50.41
C GLY A 627 12.91 -2.40 51.33
N LYS A 628 12.37 -1.31 50.76
CA LYS A 628 11.94 -0.12 51.49
C LYS A 628 10.59 -0.32 52.18
N ILE A 629 9.80 -1.27 51.67
CA ILE A 629 8.53 -1.71 52.23
C ILE A 629 8.46 -3.24 52.25
N VAL A 630 7.60 -3.78 53.12
CA VAL A 630 7.22 -5.18 53.09
C VAL A 630 6.05 -5.34 52.13
N TYR A 631 6.32 -5.71 50.87
CA TYR A 631 5.30 -5.76 49.81
C TYR A 631 4.02 -6.52 50.19
N ALA A 632 4.15 -7.63 50.91
CA ALA A 632 3.02 -8.46 51.34
C ALA A 632 2.07 -7.76 52.32
N ASP A 633 2.53 -6.74 53.05
CA ASP A 633 1.68 -5.97 53.97
C ASP A 633 0.77 -4.98 53.22
N HIS A 634 1.12 -4.68 51.96
CA HIS A 634 0.48 -3.66 51.14
C HIS A 634 -0.33 -4.26 49.98
N MET A 635 0.21 -5.27 49.30
CA MET A 635 -0.42 -5.90 48.13
C MET A 635 -1.50 -6.91 48.55
N THR A 636 -2.68 -6.40 48.89
CA THR A 636 -3.84 -7.23 49.29
C THR A 636 -4.60 -7.78 48.08
N GLN A 637 -5.41 -8.82 48.29
CA GLN A 637 -6.33 -9.32 47.26
C GLN A 637 -7.31 -8.24 46.80
N GLN A 638 -7.75 -7.36 47.70
CA GLN A 638 -8.64 -6.26 47.36
C GLN A 638 -7.96 -5.27 46.40
N LEU A 639 -6.72 -4.88 46.69
CA LEU A 639 -5.95 -3.98 45.81
C LEU A 639 -5.73 -4.62 44.43
N GLN A 640 -5.40 -5.92 44.37
CA GLN A 640 -5.27 -6.62 43.08
C GLN A 640 -6.57 -6.57 42.28
N ASN A 641 -7.71 -6.85 42.92
CA ASN A 641 -9.00 -6.83 42.24
C ASN A 641 -9.32 -5.43 41.67
N LEU A 642 -8.93 -4.36 42.37
CA LEU A 642 -9.14 -2.99 41.90
C LEU A 642 -8.22 -2.61 40.72
N ILE A 643 -6.97 -3.08 40.74
CA ILE A 643 -6.04 -2.92 39.59
C ILE A 643 -6.61 -3.63 38.36
N ASN A 644 -7.03 -4.88 38.52
CA ASN A 644 -7.63 -5.67 37.43
C ASN A 644 -8.98 -5.10 36.98
N TYR A 645 -9.72 -4.40 37.84
CA TYR A 645 -10.94 -3.70 37.43
C TYR A 645 -10.65 -2.57 36.42
N GLU A 646 -9.65 -1.72 36.67
CA GLU A 646 -9.27 -0.69 35.68
C GLU A 646 -8.71 -1.30 34.40
N PHE A 647 -7.99 -2.43 34.50
CA PHE A 647 -7.53 -3.19 33.35
C PHE A 647 -8.69 -3.69 32.47
N ILE A 648 -9.66 -4.39 33.06
CA ILE A 648 -10.85 -4.91 32.37
C ILE A 648 -11.67 -3.77 31.76
N LYS A 649 -11.80 -2.64 32.46
CA LYS A 649 -12.50 -1.45 31.95
C LYS A 649 -11.86 -0.92 30.67
N ALA A 650 -10.53 -0.94 30.55
CA ALA A 650 -9.84 -0.57 29.32
C ALA A 650 -10.09 -1.57 28.18
N GLN A 651 -10.19 -2.87 28.49
CA GLN A 651 -10.55 -3.89 27.50
C GLN A 651 -11.97 -3.67 26.96
N VAL A 652 -12.94 -3.43 27.84
CA VAL A 652 -14.33 -3.11 27.46
C VAL A 652 -14.40 -1.84 26.61
N ALA A 653 -13.60 -0.81 26.95
CA ALA A 653 -13.53 0.42 26.16
C ALA A 653 -12.95 0.16 24.76
N LEU A 654 -11.93 -0.69 24.65
CA LEU A 654 -11.37 -1.08 23.36
C LEU A 654 -12.39 -1.86 22.52
N GLU A 655 -13.09 -2.84 23.10
CA GLU A 655 -14.13 -3.61 22.40
C GLU A 655 -15.21 -2.70 21.83
N ALA A 656 -15.70 -1.75 22.64
CA ALA A 656 -16.69 -0.76 22.20
C ALA A 656 -16.16 0.13 21.05
N ALA A 657 -14.88 0.49 21.07
CA ALA A 657 -14.25 1.29 20.01
C ALA A 657 -14.04 0.52 18.71
N ILE A 658 -13.85 -0.81 18.78
CA ILE A 658 -13.71 -1.68 17.60
C ILE A 658 -15.06 -1.91 16.90
N GLU A 659 -16.15 -1.91 17.67
CA GLU A 659 -17.52 -2.08 17.17
C GLU A 659 -18.12 -0.79 16.60
N GLY A 660 -17.64 0.38 17.03
CA GLY A 660 -18.11 1.73 16.62
C GLY A 660 -17.34 2.36 15.47
#